data_AF-A0A4P6K024-F1
#
_entry.id   AF-A0A4P6K024-F1
#
_cell.length_a   1.000
_cell.length_b   1.000
_cell.length_c   1.000
_cell.angle_alpha   90.00
_cell.angle_beta   90.00
_cell.angle_gamma   90.00
#
_symmetry.space_group_name_H-M   'P 1'
#
loop_
_entity.id
_entity.type
_entity.pdbx_description
1 polymer ?
#
loop_
_entity_poly.entity_id
_entity_poly.type
_entity_poly.pdbx_seq_one_letter_code
_entity_poly.pdbx_strand_id
1 'polypeptide(L)'
;MPFCSWGRAGDGTRKSRRYGPIAAIVLPLLALTLIVGIATLQLFHFTHVQASGPKVITGTLTPLLSHSQLQGSADPTQRITLALGLRPTNPSALTSYAQDVVHPGSARYHHFLSAAQFTQLFAPSETDYVALSQYFKATGFSVTHTYNHRLLLTVSGTVAQAEQDFHININTYKAPDGHTYYANMEDPSLPEPFAEQVQSISGLNNATRWQHVSSARRSVDMAALQSTACPTQGADHYTPDQIASAYNLRDFYQAGIQGQGQSVALFELSDFDSADLTAYAACFGHSHTPVQAITVGSTPAIFDSGSLEAELDAELVLSAAPQLSMLKIYKAANNPAGILAEWAQIVQDAVPIVSVSWGQCEQTSDPGMLQQENVLLKEAALQGQTILAASGDSGSAGCYFDNDKNPTALSALDPAAQPFVTSVGGTSLTLAGNAYGHETTWNSPPSALSIGGASGGGISHYWSAPDWQDAPGVRNKYTTGQPCHAPAGAICRETPDVALHTDISRGYIVYCGLIQAGCNKGNPWLVVGGTSAATPLWAAFVALANTFSLRQGGFNLGFINPLLYQIARDGAKYKASFHDVTTGNSDYGSKNHGLYPATEGYDLATGLGSYNAYALASNLVILAQQSTGARVAPTSSIWYFAGGSVGQGFQQYITLQNPDVTRAASVDVTYLFPNKDAVTVRHVVAKSSRTTVDVNQDLHIGAKAALQPVSAIVKVDANGPGIIAERPMYFSYQGVSSGTDIIGATAPATTYYFPVADTRQDEQSYNTYITLLNPGSTQSATAILTYYTGSCGLTGQPECPTQVVVIPPLHRGTGSPLDLHLHQRVAVSMISDQPLVAERTMYLKDSIPTAGGAISGAASTIGTTETARDWLFAEGYTGHNFQEYLVIANFSGNAAAASITLQYANGHTQKIAVTLPALGQYYFDVNQAKAQPNGTCDTTPCQPTDTVSAEVSADASIVAERMMYFRYGKQAYTGFTETIGEPAAAAHSVYAFAEGYTANSFQEYLTMYNPCAYSENVEVTLFANTLLIQRQVLLKAHSRQTVDVNSWLGPIVQAAGSLSSDPYATSMTVQALGNGARVVAERALYFNYLGSQGGTDVIGYGM
;
A
#
# COMPACT_ATOMS: atom_id res chain seq x y z
N MET A 1 17.85 -15.20 21.16
CA MET A 1 16.94 -14.73 20.08
C MET A 1 15.87 -15.80 19.93
N PRO A 2 14.58 -15.44 19.88
CA PRO A 2 13.53 -16.44 19.66
C PRO A 2 13.72 -17.09 18.29
N PHE A 3 13.58 -18.41 18.23
CA PHE A 3 13.87 -19.22 17.05
C PHE A 3 12.85 -18.97 15.93
N CYS A 4 13.30 -18.62 14.73
CA CYS A 4 12.49 -18.57 13.51
C CYS A 4 12.67 -19.88 12.72
N SER A 5 12.27 -21.01 13.31
CA SER A 5 11.99 -22.25 12.59
C SER A 5 11.26 -23.22 13.51
N TRP A 6 10.43 -24.10 12.93
CA TRP A 6 9.71 -25.12 13.70
C TRP A 6 10.64 -26.24 14.18
N GLY A 7 11.80 -26.42 13.52
CA GLY A 7 12.72 -27.54 13.75
C GLY A 7 13.55 -27.52 15.05
N ARG A 8 13.63 -26.40 15.78
CA ARG A 8 14.55 -26.25 16.95
C ARG A 8 13.91 -25.94 18.30
N ALA A 9 12.58 -25.98 18.42
CA ALA A 9 11.90 -25.68 19.68
C ALA A 9 12.09 -26.74 20.80
N GLY A 10 12.99 -27.72 20.69
CA GLY A 10 13.04 -28.84 21.62
C GLY A 10 14.36 -29.62 21.72
N ASP A 11 15.49 -28.95 22.00
CA ASP A 11 16.65 -29.65 22.57
C ASP A 11 17.34 -28.79 23.64
N GLY A 12 16.75 -28.80 24.84
CA GLY A 12 17.24 -28.08 26.01
C GLY A 12 17.13 -28.92 27.28
N THR A 13 17.42 -30.23 27.22
CA THR A 13 17.40 -31.07 28.42
C THR A 13 18.73 -31.02 29.18
N ARG A 14 18.98 -29.93 29.93
CA ARG A 14 19.96 -29.96 31.01
C ARG A 14 19.35 -30.61 32.25
N LYS A 15 19.77 -31.86 32.48
CA LYS A 15 19.58 -32.63 33.71
C LYS A 15 20.14 -31.88 34.92
N SER A 16 19.33 -31.65 35.95
CA SER A 16 19.80 -31.56 37.35
C SER A 16 18.82 -32.25 38.30
N ARG A 17 19.37 -33.16 39.10
CA ARG A 17 18.69 -34.06 40.06
C ARG A 17 18.40 -33.38 41.41
N ARG A 18 17.30 -33.84 42.05
CA ARG A 18 17.06 -34.07 43.51
C ARG A 18 16.84 -32.81 44.40
N TYR A 19 15.98 -32.75 45.43
CA TYR A 19 15.12 -33.65 46.23
C TYR A 19 14.01 -32.81 46.95
N GLY A 20 12.84 -33.39 47.29
CA GLY A 20 11.97 -32.88 48.38
C GLY A 20 10.45 -32.97 48.13
N PRO A 21 9.65 -33.74 48.91
CA PRO A 21 8.26 -34.10 48.59
C PRO A 21 7.21 -33.28 49.39
N ILE A 22 5.92 -33.37 49.02
CA ILE A 22 4.76 -33.64 49.91
C ILE A 22 3.43 -33.64 49.13
N ALA A 23 2.71 -34.77 49.26
CA ALA A 23 1.26 -35.05 49.28
C ALA A 23 0.31 -34.42 48.21
N ALA A 24 -0.28 -35.23 47.31
CA ALA A 24 -1.53 -36.03 47.44
C ALA A 24 -2.78 -35.16 47.10
N ILE A 25 -3.75 -35.53 46.25
CA ILE A 25 -4.66 -36.70 46.28
C ILE A 25 -5.43 -36.82 44.92
N VAL A 26 -5.39 -38.04 44.33
CA VAL A 26 -6.48 -38.87 43.70
C VAL A 26 -7.38 -38.34 42.54
N LEU A 27 -7.00 -38.65 41.28
CA LEU A 27 -7.56 -39.60 40.26
C LEU A 27 -9.08 -40.04 40.29
N PRO A 28 -9.63 -40.78 39.27
CA PRO A 28 -9.67 -40.68 37.79
C PRO A 28 -11.11 -40.99 37.21
N LEU A 29 -11.40 -41.06 35.90
CA LEU A 29 -11.33 -42.30 35.07
C LEU A 29 -11.72 -42.11 33.59
N LEU A 30 -11.00 -42.89 32.76
CA LEU A 30 -11.10 -43.13 31.32
C LEU A 30 -12.24 -44.08 30.90
N ALA A 31 -12.61 -44.02 29.60
CA ALA A 31 -12.64 -45.12 28.60
C ALA A 31 -13.88 -45.01 27.66
N LEU A 32 -13.72 -44.65 26.38
CA LEU A 32 -13.40 -45.47 25.17
C LEU A 32 -14.59 -46.27 24.57
N THR A 33 -15.09 -45.72 23.45
CA THR A 33 -15.83 -46.21 22.26
C THR A 33 -16.05 -47.70 21.96
N LEU A 34 -17.26 -48.07 21.46
CA LEU A 34 -17.53 -48.84 20.20
C LEU A 34 -19.06 -48.94 19.89
N ILE A 35 -19.60 -48.29 18.83
CA ILE A 35 -20.03 -48.79 17.49
C ILE A 35 -21.50 -49.27 17.32
N VAL A 36 -22.24 -48.46 16.53
CA VAL A 36 -23.23 -48.71 15.45
C VAL A 36 -24.61 -49.33 15.73
N GLY A 37 -25.66 -48.55 15.40
CA GLY A 37 -26.69 -49.00 14.45
C GLY A 37 -28.16 -48.70 14.81
N ILE A 38 -28.80 -47.92 13.92
CA ILE A 38 -30.23 -47.92 13.54
C ILE A 38 -31.12 -46.80 14.12
N ALA A 39 -31.44 -45.88 13.20
CA ALA A 39 -32.71 -45.17 12.96
C ALA A 39 -33.43 -44.48 14.13
N THR A 40 -33.25 -43.16 14.20
CA THR A 40 -34.35 -42.23 14.48
C THR A 40 -34.21 -40.99 13.60
N LEU A 41 -35.15 -40.82 12.68
CA LEU A 41 -35.56 -39.49 12.23
C LEU A 41 -36.00 -38.73 13.49
N GLN A 42 -35.22 -37.74 13.93
CA GLN A 42 -35.72 -36.68 14.80
C GLN A 42 -35.18 -35.34 14.32
N LEU A 43 -36.09 -34.62 13.64
CA LEU A 43 -36.33 -33.18 13.78
C LEU A 43 -35.11 -32.37 14.22
N PHE A 44 -34.49 -31.67 13.25
CA PHE A 44 -33.81 -30.40 13.53
C PHE A 44 -34.79 -29.53 14.31
N HIS A 45 -34.66 -29.56 15.64
CA HIS A 45 -35.16 -28.47 16.45
C HIS A 45 -34.24 -27.31 16.10
N PHE A 46 -34.71 -26.46 15.18
CA PHE A 46 -34.45 -25.05 15.35
C PHE A 46 -34.86 -24.75 16.79
N THR A 47 -33.90 -24.68 17.70
CA THR A 47 -34.11 -23.91 18.91
C THR A 47 -34.45 -22.53 18.39
N HIS A 48 -35.74 -22.21 18.42
CA HIS A 48 -36.20 -20.84 18.30
C HIS A 48 -35.40 -20.07 19.34
N VAL A 49 -34.37 -19.36 18.89
CA VAL A 49 -33.86 -18.21 19.64
C VAL A 49 -35.11 -17.39 19.89
N GLN A 50 -35.53 -17.31 21.15
CA GLN A 50 -36.55 -16.32 21.54
C GLN A 50 -36.01 -15.00 21.02
N ALA A 51 -36.69 -14.42 20.03
CA ALA A 51 -36.38 -13.10 19.55
C ALA A 51 -36.45 -12.17 20.76
N SER A 52 -35.29 -11.75 21.25
CA SER A 52 -35.20 -10.63 22.15
C SER A 52 -35.74 -9.39 21.45
N GLY A 53 -36.42 -8.54 22.21
CA GLY A 53 -37.11 -7.38 21.67
C GLY A 53 -36.17 -6.41 20.94
N PRO A 54 -36.71 -5.46 20.16
CA PRO A 54 -35.91 -4.46 19.47
C PRO A 54 -35.09 -3.62 20.46
N LYS A 55 -33.86 -3.27 20.06
CA LYS A 55 -32.94 -2.43 20.85
C LYS A 55 -32.71 -1.11 20.12
N VAL A 56 -32.79 -0.02 20.86
CA VAL A 56 -32.67 1.35 20.36
C VAL A 56 -31.21 1.69 20.04
N ILE A 57 -30.99 2.38 18.92
CA ILE A 57 -29.72 2.94 18.48
C ILE A 57 -29.79 4.45 18.67
N THR A 58 -29.06 4.96 19.65
CA THR A 58 -29.12 6.37 20.05
C THR A 58 -28.27 7.28 19.19
N GLY A 59 -28.64 8.56 19.13
CA GLY A 59 -27.80 9.62 18.58
C GLY A 59 -27.96 9.81 17.08
N THR A 60 -29.13 9.44 16.54
CA THR A 60 -29.50 9.63 15.11
C THR A 60 -30.36 10.87 14.88
N LEU A 61 -30.73 11.56 15.97
CA LEU A 61 -31.53 12.78 15.94
C LEU A 61 -30.64 13.98 15.61
N THR A 62 -30.98 14.68 14.53
CA THR A 62 -30.29 15.93 14.19
C THR A 62 -30.61 17.02 15.23
N PRO A 63 -29.60 17.72 15.77
CA PRO A 63 -29.81 18.86 16.68
C PRO A 63 -30.74 19.94 16.11
N LEU A 64 -30.78 20.09 14.77
CA LEU A 64 -31.58 21.06 14.05
C LEU A 64 -33.10 20.90 14.27
N LEU A 65 -33.56 19.71 14.67
CA LEU A 65 -34.96 19.44 15.01
C LEU A 65 -35.50 20.42 16.07
N SER A 66 -34.69 20.75 17.08
CA SER A 66 -35.08 21.62 18.19
C SER A 66 -35.39 23.07 17.77
N HIS A 67 -34.97 23.46 16.56
CA HIS A 67 -35.13 24.80 16.02
C HIS A 67 -36.04 24.87 14.78
N SER A 68 -36.59 23.74 14.34
CA SER A 68 -37.30 23.63 13.06
C SER A 68 -38.82 23.54 13.21
N GLN A 69 -39.54 24.00 12.19
CA GLN A 69 -41.00 23.93 12.14
C GLN A 69 -41.45 22.63 11.46
N LEU A 70 -42.14 21.76 12.20
CA LEU A 70 -42.81 20.58 11.64
C LEU A 70 -43.84 20.98 10.58
N GLN A 71 -43.73 20.39 9.37
CA GLN A 71 -44.66 20.61 8.25
C GLN A 71 -45.70 19.47 8.13
N GLY A 72 -45.34 18.25 8.53
CA GLY A 72 -46.19 17.06 8.45
C GLY A 72 -45.37 15.80 8.16
N SER A 73 -46.02 14.66 7.94
CA SER A 73 -45.34 13.40 7.58
C SER A 73 -44.58 13.53 6.26
N ALA A 74 -43.40 12.89 6.17
CA ALA A 74 -42.69 12.79 4.90
C ALA A 74 -43.46 11.91 3.90
N ASP A 75 -43.18 12.06 2.60
CA ASP A 75 -43.82 11.25 1.56
C ASP A 75 -43.44 9.76 1.76
N PRO A 76 -44.40 8.86 2.04
CA PRO A 76 -44.11 7.45 2.33
C PRO A 76 -43.46 6.70 1.15
N THR A 77 -43.59 7.23 -0.07
CA THR A 77 -43.02 6.67 -1.30
C THR A 77 -41.65 7.27 -1.64
N GLN A 78 -41.25 8.36 -0.99
CA GLN A 78 -39.94 8.97 -1.19
C GLN A 78 -38.85 7.94 -0.90
N ARG A 79 -37.93 7.78 -1.84
CA ARG A 79 -36.75 6.95 -1.63
C ARG A 79 -35.72 7.68 -0.79
N ILE A 80 -35.13 6.95 0.14
CA ILE A 80 -34.02 7.39 0.97
C ILE A 80 -32.87 6.39 0.85
N THR A 81 -31.66 6.90 1.03
CA THR A 81 -30.44 6.09 1.11
C THR A 81 -29.95 6.16 2.54
N LEU A 82 -29.64 5.01 3.13
CA LEU A 82 -29.14 4.89 4.48
C LEU A 82 -27.71 4.34 4.45
N ALA A 83 -26.84 4.95 5.24
CA ALA A 83 -25.50 4.46 5.52
C ALA A 83 -25.48 3.95 6.96
N LEU A 84 -25.35 2.63 7.11
CA LEU A 84 -25.31 1.96 8.40
C LEU A 84 -23.86 1.80 8.82
N GLY A 85 -23.40 2.60 9.77
CA GLY A 85 -22.08 2.47 10.37
C GLY A 85 -22.05 1.28 11.31
N LEU A 86 -21.04 0.42 11.19
CA LEU A 86 -20.88 -0.76 12.02
C LEU A 86 -19.78 -0.56 13.04
N ARG A 87 -19.99 -1.10 14.25
CA ARG A 87 -19.02 -1.07 15.34
C ARG A 87 -17.82 -1.94 15.01
N PRO A 88 -16.58 -1.47 15.17
CA PRO A 88 -15.43 -2.35 15.14
C PRO A 88 -15.50 -3.35 16.29
N THR A 89 -14.94 -4.55 16.11
CA THR A 89 -15.03 -5.65 17.11
C THR A 89 -14.33 -5.34 18.42
N ASN A 90 -13.31 -4.47 18.41
CA ASN A 90 -12.62 -3.98 19.61
C ASN A 90 -12.27 -2.48 19.50
N PRO A 91 -13.22 -1.57 19.79
CA PRO A 91 -13.04 -0.13 19.59
C PRO A 91 -11.93 0.49 20.45
N SER A 92 -11.68 -0.05 21.65
CA SER A 92 -10.61 0.43 22.53
C SER A 92 -9.25 0.02 21.98
N ALA A 93 -9.07 -1.22 21.54
CA ALA A 93 -7.83 -1.67 20.90
C ALA A 93 -7.56 -0.92 19.58
N LEU A 94 -8.60 -0.63 18.79
CA LEU A 94 -8.49 0.22 17.60
C LEU A 94 -7.93 1.60 17.97
N THR A 95 -8.49 2.23 19.00
CA THR A 95 -8.06 3.57 19.45
C THR A 95 -6.61 3.56 19.97
N SER A 96 -6.24 2.59 20.81
CA SER A 96 -4.85 2.47 21.29
C SER A 96 -3.86 2.20 20.16
N TYR A 97 -4.20 1.32 19.21
CA TYR A 97 -3.33 1.04 18.07
C TYR A 97 -3.16 2.29 17.20
N ALA A 98 -4.24 3.03 16.92
CA ALA A 98 -4.17 4.26 16.14
C ALA A 98 -3.27 5.32 16.80
N GLN A 99 -3.30 5.43 18.13
CA GLN A 99 -2.39 6.30 18.88
C GLN A 99 -0.93 5.82 18.79
N ASP A 100 -0.68 4.52 18.94
CA ASP A 100 0.67 3.95 18.88
C ASP A 100 1.32 4.13 17.49
N VAL A 101 0.56 4.01 16.41
CA VAL A 101 1.09 4.08 15.03
C VAL A 101 1.54 5.48 14.65
N VAL A 102 0.90 6.51 15.19
CA VAL A 102 1.20 7.90 14.85
C VAL A 102 2.15 8.57 15.83
N HIS A 103 2.48 7.94 16.96
CA HIS A 103 3.34 8.54 17.98
C HIS A 103 4.83 8.22 17.75
N PRO A 104 5.72 9.19 17.44
CA PRO A 104 7.13 8.94 17.07
C PRO A 104 7.97 8.19 18.12
N GLY A 105 7.55 8.18 19.39
CA GLY A 105 8.22 7.43 20.48
C GLY A 105 7.73 5.99 20.66
N SER A 106 6.72 5.56 19.90
CA SER A 106 6.14 4.22 19.98
C SER A 106 6.94 3.21 19.17
N ALA A 107 7.02 1.97 19.67
CA ALA A 107 7.60 0.84 18.92
C ALA A 107 6.76 0.41 17.69
N ARG A 108 5.54 0.95 17.55
CA ARG A 108 4.67 0.74 16.37
C ARG A 108 4.58 1.96 15.48
N TYR A 109 5.37 3.00 15.74
CA TYR A 109 5.36 4.19 14.90
C TYR A 109 5.63 3.82 13.43
N HIS A 110 4.73 4.25 12.53
CA HIS A 110 4.79 3.94 11.08
C HIS A 110 4.75 2.46 10.72
N HIS A 111 4.26 1.61 11.63
CA HIS A 111 3.94 0.22 11.36
C HIS A 111 2.47 0.15 10.92
N PHE A 112 2.21 0.65 9.72
CA PHE A 112 0.89 0.74 9.12
C PHE A 112 0.33 -0.63 8.72
N LEU A 113 -0.99 -0.72 8.71
CA LEU A 113 -1.74 -1.89 8.29
C LEU A 113 -2.18 -1.74 6.83
N SER A 114 -2.21 -2.85 6.09
CA SER A 114 -2.99 -2.92 4.86
C SER A 114 -4.49 -2.98 5.17
N ALA A 115 -5.34 -2.63 4.19
CA ALA A 115 -6.79 -2.71 4.33
C ALA A 115 -7.27 -4.12 4.74
N ALA A 116 -6.66 -5.17 4.17
CA ALA A 116 -6.99 -6.56 4.53
C ALA A 116 -6.64 -6.88 6.00
N GLN A 117 -5.55 -6.31 6.52
CA GLN A 117 -5.11 -6.54 7.89
C GLN A 117 -5.96 -5.77 8.90
N PHE A 118 -6.29 -4.51 8.59
CA PHE A 118 -7.29 -3.78 9.36
C PHE A 118 -8.59 -4.58 9.47
N THR A 119 -9.08 -5.06 8.32
CA THR A 119 -10.30 -5.87 8.22
C THR A 119 -10.23 -7.12 9.09
N GLN A 120 -9.06 -7.74 9.20
CA GLN A 120 -8.89 -8.95 10.01
C GLN A 120 -8.83 -8.67 11.51
N LEU A 121 -8.30 -7.50 11.91
CA LEU A 121 -8.07 -7.15 13.31
C LEU A 121 -9.26 -6.45 13.96
N PHE A 122 -9.97 -5.59 13.21
CA PHE A 122 -10.92 -4.64 13.78
C PHE A 122 -12.30 -4.64 13.13
N ALA A 123 -12.46 -5.16 11.92
CA ALA A 123 -13.77 -5.14 11.26
C ALA A 123 -14.76 -6.13 11.88
N PRO A 124 -16.08 -5.86 11.78
CA PRO A 124 -17.13 -6.84 12.04
C PRO A 124 -16.88 -8.19 11.36
N SER A 125 -17.47 -9.27 11.87
CA SER A 125 -17.36 -10.56 11.20
C SER A 125 -18.06 -10.53 9.84
N GLU A 126 -17.54 -11.27 8.86
CA GLU A 126 -18.17 -11.35 7.54
C GLU A 126 -19.57 -11.95 7.62
N THR A 127 -19.75 -12.98 8.47
CA THR A 127 -21.06 -13.61 8.71
C THR A 127 -22.09 -12.62 9.21
N ASP A 128 -21.73 -11.78 10.18
CA ASP A 128 -22.62 -10.78 10.76
C ASP A 128 -22.97 -9.69 9.74
N TYR A 129 -21.97 -9.21 9.01
CA TYR A 129 -22.15 -8.22 7.96
C TYR A 129 -23.06 -8.72 6.83
N VAL A 130 -22.88 -9.98 6.41
CA VAL A 130 -23.76 -10.63 5.42
C VAL A 130 -25.16 -10.84 5.98
N ALA A 131 -25.30 -11.24 7.25
CA ALA A 131 -26.61 -11.40 7.89
C ALA A 131 -27.37 -10.07 7.97
N LEU A 132 -26.69 -8.97 8.29
CA LEU A 132 -27.27 -7.63 8.27
C LEU A 132 -27.70 -7.23 6.85
N SER A 133 -26.84 -7.48 5.84
CA SER A 133 -27.15 -7.25 4.43
C SER A 133 -28.40 -8.04 3.98
N GLN A 134 -28.52 -9.30 4.42
CA GLN A 134 -29.67 -10.16 4.14
C GLN A 134 -30.94 -9.71 4.88
N TYR A 135 -30.81 -9.23 6.12
CA TYR A 135 -31.92 -8.64 6.88
C TYR A 135 -32.57 -7.50 6.10
N PHE A 136 -31.78 -6.51 5.66
CA PHE A 136 -32.31 -5.37 4.90
C PHE A 136 -32.92 -5.78 3.55
N LYS A 137 -32.34 -6.77 2.86
CA LYS A 137 -32.95 -7.34 1.66
C LYS A 137 -34.31 -8.00 1.96
N ALA A 138 -34.42 -8.70 3.08
CA ALA A 138 -35.66 -9.38 3.48
C ALA A 138 -36.75 -8.39 3.93
N THR A 139 -36.37 -7.23 4.48
CA THR A 139 -37.30 -6.14 4.87
C THR A 139 -37.63 -5.19 3.71
N GLY A 140 -37.14 -5.48 2.50
CA GLY A 140 -37.53 -4.80 1.26
C GLY A 140 -36.62 -3.66 0.83
N PHE A 141 -35.50 -3.44 1.53
CA PHE A 141 -34.44 -2.52 1.08
C PHE A 141 -33.57 -3.17 0.02
N SER A 142 -32.98 -2.34 -0.85
CA SER A 142 -31.93 -2.73 -1.78
C SER A 142 -30.57 -2.38 -1.19
N VAL A 143 -29.65 -3.34 -1.12
CA VAL A 143 -28.25 -3.07 -0.74
C VAL A 143 -27.56 -2.40 -1.93
N THR A 144 -27.14 -1.15 -1.77
CA THR A 144 -26.58 -0.33 -2.85
C THR A 144 -25.06 -0.45 -2.93
N HIS A 145 -24.38 -0.67 -1.80
CA HIS A 145 -22.93 -0.89 -1.77
C HIS A 145 -22.52 -1.66 -0.52
N THR A 146 -21.40 -2.38 -0.64
CA THR A 146 -20.73 -3.08 0.47
C THR A 146 -19.25 -2.78 0.45
N TYR A 147 -18.65 -2.58 1.62
CA TYR A 147 -17.23 -2.25 1.74
C TYR A 147 -16.44 -3.42 2.32
N ASN A 148 -15.20 -3.60 1.84
CA ASN A 148 -14.29 -4.69 2.24
C ASN A 148 -13.92 -4.63 3.72
N HIS A 149 -13.76 -3.43 4.27
CA HIS A 149 -13.50 -3.19 5.69
C HIS A 149 -14.73 -3.40 6.57
N ARG A 150 -15.92 -3.64 6.00
CA ARG A 150 -17.18 -3.97 6.69
C ARG A 150 -17.60 -2.99 7.80
N LEU A 151 -17.10 -1.75 7.78
CA LEU A 151 -17.51 -0.71 8.75
C LEU A 151 -18.69 0.13 8.27
N LEU A 152 -19.12 -0.04 7.02
CA LEU A 152 -20.27 0.65 6.47
C LEU A 152 -21.07 -0.32 5.59
N LEU A 153 -22.39 -0.21 5.61
CA LEU A 153 -23.29 -0.86 4.66
C LEU A 153 -24.25 0.21 4.13
N THR A 154 -24.38 0.37 2.82
CA THR A 154 -25.36 1.31 2.26
C THR A 154 -26.56 0.58 1.68
N VAL A 155 -27.76 1.06 2.03
CA VAL A 155 -29.03 0.51 1.57
C VAL A 155 -29.95 1.61 1.06
N SER A 156 -30.91 1.27 0.23
CA SER A 156 -31.95 2.19 -0.25
C SER A 156 -33.34 1.55 -0.14
N GLY A 157 -34.29 2.35 0.33
CA GLY A 157 -35.69 1.96 0.51
C GLY A 157 -36.59 3.20 0.49
N THR A 158 -37.87 3.03 0.78
CA THR A 158 -38.81 4.15 0.93
C THR A 158 -38.91 4.62 2.38
N VAL A 159 -39.40 5.83 2.60
CA VAL A 159 -39.73 6.35 3.94
C VAL A 159 -40.63 5.37 4.69
N ALA A 160 -41.69 4.84 4.07
CA ALA A 160 -42.58 3.88 4.72
C ALA A 160 -41.87 2.59 5.17
N GLN A 161 -40.90 2.11 4.38
CA GLN A 161 -40.09 0.94 4.76
C GLN A 161 -39.21 1.27 5.96
N ALA A 162 -38.60 2.46 6.00
CA ALA A 162 -37.78 2.89 7.13
C ALA A 162 -38.60 3.11 8.40
N GLU A 163 -39.76 3.75 8.33
CA GLU A 163 -40.66 3.89 9.47
C GLU A 163 -41.06 2.52 10.05
N GLN A 164 -41.38 1.56 9.18
CA GLN A 164 -41.75 0.21 9.57
C GLN A 164 -40.60 -0.57 10.20
N ASP A 165 -39.43 -0.57 9.57
CA ASP A 165 -38.29 -1.44 9.96
C ASP A 165 -37.54 -0.90 11.18
N PHE A 166 -37.45 0.43 11.31
CA PHE A 166 -36.76 1.08 12.42
C PHE A 166 -37.67 1.48 13.59
N HIS A 167 -38.99 1.31 13.44
CA HIS A 167 -40.00 1.73 14.43
C HIS A 167 -39.94 3.22 14.79
N ILE A 168 -39.90 4.07 13.77
CA ILE A 168 -39.78 5.54 13.87
C ILE A 168 -40.85 6.23 13.03
N ASN A 169 -41.00 7.54 13.21
CA ASN A 169 -41.72 8.41 12.29
C ASN A 169 -40.77 9.40 11.62
N ILE A 170 -40.86 9.50 10.28
CA ILE A 170 -40.11 10.48 9.50
C ILE A 170 -41.05 11.60 9.06
N ASN A 171 -40.72 12.82 9.46
CA ASN A 171 -41.49 14.00 9.13
C ASN A 171 -40.70 14.98 8.29
N THR A 172 -41.42 15.85 7.59
CA THR A 172 -40.88 17.01 6.89
C THR A 172 -40.85 18.21 7.84
N TYR A 173 -39.73 18.92 7.85
CA TYR A 173 -39.47 20.11 8.65
C TYR A 173 -39.02 21.26 7.76
N LYS A 174 -39.30 22.48 8.23
CA LYS A 174 -38.74 23.71 7.69
C LYS A 174 -37.71 24.25 8.68
N ALA A 175 -36.47 24.32 8.26
CA ALA A 175 -35.35 24.86 9.04
C ALA A 175 -35.48 26.38 9.23
N PRO A 176 -34.74 26.97 10.20
CA PRO A 176 -34.75 28.42 10.45
C PRO A 176 -34.42 29.30 9.23
N ASP A 177 -33.56 28.82 8.34
CA ASP A 177 -33.18 29.49 7.09
C ASP A 177 -34.21 29.36 5.95
N GLY A 178 -35.26 28.58 6.19
CA GLY A 178 -36.37 28.38 5.28
C GLY A 178 -36.26 27.16 4.36
N HIS A 179 -35.15 26.42 4.35
CA HIS A 179 -35.07 25.18 3.57
C HIS A 179 -35.91 24.07 4.23
N THR A 180 -36.34 23.10 3.40
CA THR A 180 -37.14 21.96 3.84
C THR A 180 -36.27 20.71 3.87
N TYR A 181 -36.39 19.91 4.93
CA TYR A 181 -35.69 18.64 5.10
C TYR A 181 -36.62 17.60 5.73
N TYR A 182 -36.29 16.32 5.63
CA TYR A 182 -36.94 15.25 6.39
C TYR A 182 -36.04 14.78 7.53
N ALA A 183 -36.65 14.33 8.63
CA ALA A 183 -35.93 13.76 9.76
C ALA A 183 -36.82 12.84 10.61
N ASN A 184 -36.19 11.88 11.26
CA ASN A 184 -36.81 11.07 12.30
C ASN A 184 -36.94 11.84 13.62
N MET A 185 -38.01 11.61 14.38
CA MET A 185 -38.21 12.21 15.72
C MET A 185 -37.75 11.32 16.86
N GLU A 186 -37.68 10.01 16.61
CA GLU A 186 -37.28 8.99 17.56
C GLU A 186 -35.98 8.32 17.14
N ASP A 187 -35.20 7.88 18.12
CA ASP A 187 -34.06 7.01 17.86
C ASP A 187 -34.58 5.66 17.29
N PRO A 188 -34.00 5.16 16.19
CA PRO A 188 -34.43 3.92 15.55
C PRO A 188 -34.10 2.71 16.42
N SER A 189 -34.82 1.62 16.19
CA SER A 189 -34.54 0.34 16.82
C SER A 189 -34.42 -0.77 15.79
N LEU A 190 -33.55 -1.75 16.08
CA LEU A 190 -33.36 -2.95 15.27
C LEU A 190 -33.49 -4.19 16.15
N PRO A 191 -33.73 -5.38 15.58
CA PRO A 191 -33.58 -6.64 16.33
C PRO A 191 -32.23 -6.69 17.03
N GLU A 192 -32.20 -7.18 18.27
CA GLU A 192 -31.03 -7.09 19.16
C GLU A 192 -29.70 -7.51 18.51
N PRO A 193 -29.60 -8.64 17.77
CA PRO A 193 -28.34 -9.04 17.14
C PRO A 193 -27.78 -8.00 16.17
N PHE A 194 -28.63 -7.25 15.47
CA PHE A 194 -28.21 -6.21 14.52
C PHE A 194 -27.98 -4.87 15.22
N ALA A 195 -28.79 -4.52 16.21
CA ALA A 195 -28.61 -3.30 17.00
C ALA A 195 -27.27 -3.27 17.73
N GLU A 196 -26.75 -4.42 18.15
CA GLU A 196 -25.41 -4.53 18.75
C GLU A 196 -24.26 -4.33 17.76
N GLN A 197 -24.50 -4.57 16.47
CA GLN A 197 -23.52 -4.38 15.41
C GLN A 197 -23.52 -2.95 14.86
N VAL A 198 -24.69 -2.30 14.79
CA VAL A 198 -24.84 -0.97 14.17
C VAL A 198 -24.47 0.14 15.16
N GLN A 199 -23.44 0.91 14.81
CA GLN A 199 -22.99 2.10 15.53
C GLN A 199 -23.82 3.34 15.20
N SER A 200 -24.12 3.55 13.92
CA SER A 200 -24.83 4.74 13.43
C SER A 200 -25.75 4.40 12.25
N ILE A 201 -26.79 5.21 12.07
CA ILE A 201 -27.71 5.13 10.94
C ILE A 201 -27.85 6.53 10.35
N SER A 202 -27.10 6.82 9.29
CA SER A 202 -27.14 8.11 8.61
C SER A 202 -28.08 8.05 7.40
N GLY A 203 -28.81 9.13 7.13
CA GLY A 203 -29.77 9.23 6.03
C GLY A 203 -31.25 9.09 6.42
N LEU A 204 -31.54 8.79 7.69
CA LEU A 204 -32.90 8.93 8.28
C LEU A 204 -33.35 10.38 8.35
N ASN A 205 -32.39 11.30 8.32
CA ASN A 205 -32.59 12.71 8.03
C ASN A 205 -31.70 13.14 6.86
N ASN A 206 -32.07 14.23 6.19
CA ASN A 206 -31.23 14.92 5.20
C ASN A 206 -30.99 16.39 5.58
N ALA A 207 -31.01 16.68 6.88
CA ALA A 207 -30.80 18.02 7.43
C ALA A 207 -29.36 18.50 7.21
N THR A 208 -28.38 17.63 7.48
CA THR A 208 -26.97 17.96 7.35
C THR A 208 -26.61 18.10 5.88
N ARG A 209 -26.11 19.29 5.54
CA ARG A 209 -25.38 19.55 4.29
C ARG A 209 -24.05 20.14 4.70
N TRP A 210 -22.96 19.58 4.22
CA TRP A 210 -21.66 20.19 4.40
C TRP A 210 -21.57 21.42 3.52
N GLN A 211 -20.98 22.46 4.08
CA GLN A 211 -20.75 23.73 3.42
C GLN A 211 -19.35 23.72 2.80
N HIS A 212 -19.20 24.58 1.81
CA HIS A 212 -17.94 25.00 1.24
C HIS A 212 -18.09 26.50 1.01
N VAL A 213 -17.21 27.33 1.54
CA VAL A 213 -17.46 28.78 1.56
C VAL A 213 -16.79 29.46 0.37
N SER A 214 -17.11 29.02 -0.85
CA SER A 214 -16.67 29.69 -2.09
C SER A 214 -17.43 31.00 -2.39
N SER A 215 -18.17 31.55 -1.42
CA SER A 215 -19.09 32.67 -1.63
C SER A 215 -18.37 33.99 -1.92
N ALA A 216 -17.11 34.12 -1.49
CA ALA A 216 -16.25 35.21 -1.90
C ALA A 216 -15.60 34.83 -3.23
N ARG A 217 -16.03 35.46 -4.33
CA ARG A 217 -15.37 35.37 -5.63
C ARG A 217 -15.28 36.74 -6.27
N ARG A 218 -14.20 36.99 -6.98
CA ARG A 218 -14.03 38.22 -7.75
C ARG A 218 -13.67 37.89 -9.19
N SER A 219 -14.45 38.41 -10.14
CA SER A 219 -14.02 38.39 -11.54
C SER A 219 -12.75 39.23 -11.69
N VAL A 220 -11.77 38.71 -12.44
CA VAL A 220 -10.58 39.49 -12.80
C VAL A 220 -11.01 40.59 -13.77
N ASP A 221 -10.69 41.85 -13.44
CA ASP A 221 -11.01 43.00 -14.30
C ASP A 221 -10.00 43.08 -15.46
N MET A 222 -10.23 42.25 -16.48
CA MET A 222 -9.53 42.33 -17.76
C MET A 222 -10.24 43.38 -18.61
N ALA A 223 -9.95 44.67 -18.37
CA ALA A 223 -10.57 45.82 -19.06
C ALA A 223 -10.42 45.83 -20.60
N ALA A 224 -9.82 44.81 -21.20
CA ALA A 224 -10.00 44.46 -22.60
C ALA A 224 -9.80 42.96 -22.80
N LEU A 225 -10.88 42.17 -22.72
CA LEU A 225 -11.25 41.10 -23.67
C LEU A 225 -12.21 40.08 -23.03
N GLN A 226 -13.14 39.61 -23.86
CA GLN A 226 -13.73 38.27 -23.78
C GLN A 226 -12.63 37.19 -23.99
N SER A 227 -11.55 37.17 -23.20
CA SER A 227 -10.37 36.31 -23.48
C SER A 227 -10.22 35.13 -22.54
N THR A 228 -10.02 33.96 -23.14
CA THR A 228 -9.51 32.72 -22.54
C THR A 228 -7.97 32.71 -22.37
N ALA A 229 -7.31 33.87 -22.41
CA ALA A 229 -5.85 33.96 -22.32
C ALA A 229 -5.36 33.64 -20.90
N CYS A 230 -4.15 33.07 -20.78
CA CYS A 230 -3.57 32.74 -19.48
C CYS A 230 -3.28 34.00 -18.66
N PRO A 231 -3.76 34.08 -17.40
CA PRO A 231 -3.50 35.22 -16.54
C PRO A 231 -2.00 35.34 -16.23
N THR A 232 -1.57 36.58 -16.03
CA THR A 232 -0.21 36.93 -15.60
C THR A 232 -0.30 37.70 -14.28
N GLN A 233 0.85 38.00 -13.67
CA GLN A 233 0.88 38.72 -12.40
C GLN A 233 -0.01 39.98 -12.41
N GLY A 234 -0.99 40.02 -11.51
CA GLY A 234 -1.91 41.13 -11.30
C GLY A 234 -1.78 41.78 -9.92
N ALA A 235 -2.43 42.95 -9.76
CA ALA A 235 -2.44 43.64 -8.47
C ALA A 235 -3.41 43.02 -7.45
N ASP A 236 -4.25 42.09 -7.91
CA ASP A 236 -5.45 41.60 -7.24
C ASP A 236 -5.55 40.09 -7.06
N HIS A 237 -4.51 39.35 -7.47
CA HIS A 237 -4.43 37.92 -7.32
C HIS A 237 -2.97 37.49 -7.28
N TYR A 238 -2.73 36.27 -6.79
CA TYR A 238 -1.45 35.59 -6.92
C TYR A 238 -1.55 34.49 -7.97
N THR A 239 -0.51 34.39 -8.80
CA THR A 239 -0.34 33.23 -9.69
C THR A 239 0.22 32.04 -8.91
N PRO A 240 0.03 30.79 -9.39
CA PRO A 240 0.61 29.61 -8.74
C PRO A 240 2.13 29.70 -8.58
N ASP A 241 2.82 30.31 -9.54
CA ASP A 241 4.27 30.57 -9.48
C ASP A 241 4.67 31.53 -8.36
N GLN A 242 3.85 32.53 -8.04
CA GLN A 242 4.09 33.44 -6.93
C GLN A 242 3.86 32.75 -5.59
N ILE A 243 2.83 31.92 -5.47
CA ILE A 243 2.56 31.10 -4.28
C ILE A 243 3.69 30.10 -4.04
N ALA A 244 4.10 29.36 -5.08
CA ALA A 244 5.21 28.43 -5.00
C ALA A 244 6.54 29.10 -4.62
N SER A 245 6.73 30.34 -5.04
CA SER A 245 7.90 31.15 -4.68
C SER A 245 7.80 31.70 -3.25
N ALA A 246 6.62 32.15 -2.82
CA ALA A 246 6.41 32.71 -1.50
C ALA A 246 6.64 31.66 -0.40
N TYR A 247 6.17 30.43 -0.62
CA TYR A 247 6.28 29.37 0.38
C TYR A 247 7.39 28.35 0.12
N ASN A 248 8.36 28.69 -0.75
CA ASN A 248 9.54 27.86 -1.05
C ASN A 248 9.24 26.45 -1.60
N LEU A 249 8.16 26.28 -2.38
CA LEU A 249 7.93 25.06 -3.14
C LEU A 249 8.93 24.90 -4.30
N ARG A 250 9.44 26.02 -4.83
CA ARG A 250 10.40 26.04 -5.95
C ARG A 250 11.69 25.29 -5.67
N ASP A 251 12.11 25.18 -4.41
CA ASP A 251 13.30 24.42 -4.02
C ASP A 251 13.11 22.91 -4.25
N PHE A 252 11.89 22.38 -4.09
CA PHE A 252 11.56 21.01 -4.52
C PHE A 252 11.67 20.86 -6.03
N TYR A 253 11.11 21.80 -6.78
CA TYR A 253 11.07 21.72 -8.24
C TYR A 253 12.49 21.75 -8.83
N GLN A 254 13.38 22.59 -8.28
CA GLN A 254 14.80 22.63 -8.64
C GLN A 254 15.52 21.32 -8.30
N ALA A 255 15.09 20.62 -7.24
CA ALA A 255 15.57 19.29 -6.88
C ALA A 255 14.91 18.14 -7.69
N GLY A 256 14.04 18.45 -8.66
CA GLY A 256 13.32 17.47 -9.47
C GLY A 256 12.20 16.74 -8.72
N ILE A 257 11.69 17.33 -7.64
CA ILE A 257 10.61 16.80 -6.80
C ILE A 257 9.34 17.59 -7.10
N GLN A 258 8.35 16.92 -7.68
CA GLN A 258 7.10 17.54 -8.16
C GLN A 258 5.86 16.68 -7.86
N GLY A 259 5.98 15.73 -6.91
CA GLY A 259 4.89 14.83 -6.49
C GLY A 259 4.96 13.42 -7.08
N GLN A 260 6.06 13.07 -7.76
CA GLN A 260 6.20 11.78 -8.43
C GLN A 260 6.02 10.60 -7.46
N GLY A 261 5.27 9.58 -7.88
CA GLY A 261 4.99 8.39 -7.09
C GLY A 261 3.86 8.56 -6.07
N GLN A 262 3.37 9.79 -5.85
CA GLN A 262 2.29 10.08 -4.90
C GLN A 262 0.96 10.25 -5.62
N SER A 263 -0.12 10.02 -4.87
CA SER A 263 -1.49 10.29 -5.31
C SER A 263 -2.23 11.07 -4.22
N VAL A 264 -3.10 11.98 -4.64
CA VAL A 264 -3.95 12.80 -3.76
C VAL A 264 -5.40 12.47 -4.05
N ALA A 265 -6.21 12.31 -3.00
CA ALA A 265 -7.66 12.26 -3.08
C ALA A 265 -8.25 13.63 -2.72
N LEU A 266 -9.26 14.05 -3.48
CA LEU A 266 -10.17 15.13 -3.12
C LEU A 266 -11.51 14.52 -2.72
N PHE A 267 -12.04 14.99 -1.61
CA PHE A 267 -13.38 14.68 -1.13
C PHE A 267 -14.33 15.78 -1.62
N GLU A 268 -15.28 15.45 -2.49
CA GLU A 268 -16.17 16.43 -3.11
C GLU A 268 -17.63 16.05 -3.02
N LEU A 269 -18.49 16.99 -2.62
CA LEU A 269 -19.94 16.75 -2.53
C LEU A 269 -20.72 17.35 -3.70
N SER A 270 -20.01 17.65 -4.79
CA SER A 270 -20.52 18.23 -6.04
C SER A 270 -19.80 17.62 -7.25
N ASP A 271 -20.37 17.78 -8.45
CA ASP A 271 -19.70 17.40 -9.70
C ASP A 271 -18.80 18.54 -10.22
N PHE A 272 -17.92 18.27 -11.18
CA PHE A 272 -16.94 19.24 -11.73
C PHE A 272 -16.80 19.11 -13.26
N ASP A 273 -16.36 20.16 -13.95
CA ASP A 273 -16.06 20.09 -15.38
C ASP A 273 -14.57 19.79 -15.64
N SER A 274 -14.28 18.58 -16.11
CA SER A 274 -12.93 18.19 -16.53
C SER A 274 -12.30 19.10 -17.62
N ALA A 275 -13.13 19.79 -18.41
CA ALA A 275 -12.65 20.74 -19.41
C ALA A 275 -12.05 21.99 -18.77
N ASP A 276 -12.58 22.42 -17.62
CA ASP A 276 -12.10 23.58 -16.88
C ASP A 276 -10.72 23.26 -16.26
N LEU A 277 -10.56 22.08 -15.66
CA LEU A 277 -9.26 21.59 -15.18
C LEU A 277 -8.22 21.52 -16.31
N THR A 278 -8.64 21.07 -17.49
CA THR A 278 -7.76 21.00 -18.68
C THR A 278 -7.32 22.39 -19.12
N ALA A 279 -8.23 23.37 -19.10
CA ALA A 279 -7.95 24.75 -19.47
C ALA A 279 -7.01 25.44 -18.46
N TYR A 280 -7.23 25.21 -17.16
CA TYR A 280 -6.33 25.69 -16.11
C TYR A 280 -4.92 25.11 -16.25
N ALA A 281 -4.83 23.79 -16.40
CA ALA A 281 -3.56 23.09 -16.59
C ALA A 281 -2.82 23.68 -17.80
N ALA A 282 -3.48 23.87 -18.95
CA ALA A 282 -2.84 24.46 -20.13
C ALA A 282 -2.13 25.82 -19.86
N CYS A 283 -2.56 26.59 -18.85
CA CYS A 283 -1.96 27.86 -18.46
C CYS A 283 -0.93 27.80 -17.34
N PHE A 284 -1.22 27.06 -16.26
CA PHE A 284 -0.41 27.09 -15.04
C PHE A 284 0.20 25.74 -14.66
N GLY A 285 -0.31 24.67 -15.24
CA GLY A 285 0.16 23.33 -15.01
C GLY A 285 0.41 22.64 -16.33
N HIS A 286 1.65 22.65 -16.82
CA HIS A 286 2.14 21.62 -17.76
C HIS A 286 2.15 20.22 -17.10
N SER A 287 1.18 19.96 -16.23
CA SER A 287 0.96 18.77 -15.44
C SER A 287 0.57 17.67 -16.40
N HIS A 288 1.30 16.57 -16.28
CA HIS A 288 0.94 15.30 -16.91
C HIS A 288 0.14 14.45 -15.90
N THR A 289 -0.39 15.07 -14.84
CA THR A 289 -1.12 14.39 -13.78
C THR A 289 -2.47 13.93 -14.30
N PRO A 290 -2.72 12.63 -14.25
CA PRO A 290 -3.99 12.05 -14.64
C PRO A 290 -5.02 12.31 -13.56
N VAL A 291 -6.21 12.76 -13.97
CA VAL A 291 -7.35 13.00 -13.09
C VAL A 291 -8.33 11.84 -13.22
N GLN A 292 -8.66 11.18 -12.11
CA GLN A 292 -9.64 10.11 -12.05
C GLN A 292 -10.85 10.56 -11.21
N ALA A 293 -12.02 10.68 -11.85
CA ALA A 293 -13.28 10.91 -11.15
C ALA A 293 -13.86 9.58 -10.63
N ILE A 294 -14.30 9.55 -9.37
CA ILE A 294 -14.85 8.37 -8.70
C ILE A 294 -16.21 8.74 -8.10
N THR A 295 -17.30 8.26 -8.72
CA THR A 295 -18.64 8.46 -8.19
C THR A 295 -18.92 7.49 -7.05
N VAL A 296 -19.30 8.01 -5.89
CA VAL A 296 -19.60 7.22 -4.69
C VAL A 296 -21.11 7.23 -4.40
N GLY A 297 -21.64 6.05 -4.04
CA GLY A 297 -23.04 5.86 -3.75
C GLY A 297 -23.95 5.78 -4.99
N SER A 298 -25.25 5.61 -4.75
CA SER A 298 -26.27 5.44 -5.80
C SER A 298 -26.93 6.74 -6.25
N THR A 299 -26.75 7.81 -5.48
CA THR A 299 -27.25 9.15 -5.83
C THR A 299 -26.07 9.95 -6.37
N PRO A 300 -26.08 10.34 -7.65
CA PRO A 300 -24.95 11.05 -8.23
C PRO A 300 -24.80 12.44 -7.61
N ALA A 301 -23.56 12.92 -7.51
CA ALA A 301 -23.27 14.33 -7.32
C ALA A 301 -23.87 15.15 -8.49
N ILE A 302 -24.16 16.42 -8.23
CA ILE A 302 -24.79 17.32 -9.20
C ILE A 302 -23.89 18.52 -9.48
N PHE A 303 -24.09 19.16 -10.63
CA PHE A 303 -23.50 20.47 -10.88
C PHE A 303 -24.26 21.55 -10.10
N ASP A 304 -23.59 22.19 -9.16
CA ASP A 304 -24.13 23.28 -8.35
C ASP A 304 -23.01 24.27 -7.96
N SER A 305 -23.23 25.11 -6.93
CA SER A 305 -22.19 26.03 -6.45
C SER A 305 -20.92 25.33 -5.99
N GLY A 306 -21.02 24.07 -5.54
CA GLY A 306 -19.90 23.22 -5.13
C GLY A 306 -18.97 22.82 -6.25
N SER A 307 -19.39 22.94 -7.51
CA SER A 307 -18.52 22.62 -8.63
C SER A 307 -17.29 23.52 -8.71
N LEU A 308 -17.41 24.79 -8.31
CA LEU A 308 -16.25 25.69 -8.20
C LEU A 308 -15.27 25.24 -7.11
N GLU A 309 -15.78 24.62 -6.03
CA GLU A 309 -14.95 24.07 -4.96
C GLU A 309 -14.09 22.92 -5.47
N ALA A 310 -14.73 21.95 -6.12
CA ALA A 310 -14.06 20.79 -6.69
C ALA A 310 -13.03 21.18 -7.76
N GLU A 311 -13.32 22.23 -8.54
CA GLU A 311 -12.39 22.79 -9.51
C GLU A 311 -11.22 23.52 -8.83
N LEU A 312 -11.48 24.39 -7.84
CA LEU A 312 -10.45 25.07 -7.03
C LEU A 312 -9.47 24.06 -6.41
N ASP A 313 -9.99 23.05 -5.72
CA ASP A 313 -9.19 22.04 -5.02
C ASP A 313 -8.28 21.30 -6.00
N ALA A 314 -8.82 20.86 -7.13
CA ALA A 314 -8.07 20.18 -8.17
C ALA A 314 -7.01 21.08 -8.82
N GLU A 315 -7.35 22.30 -9.18
CA GLU A 315 -6.43 23.24 -9.83
C GLU A 315 -5.22 23.61 -8.96
N LEU A 316 -5.44 23.82 -7.67
CA LEU A 316 -4.36 24.12 -6.73
C LEU A 316 -3.44 22.92 -6.50
N VAL A 317 -3.97 21.71 -6.43
CA VAL A 317 -3.13 20.50 -6.39
C VAL A 317 -2.34 20.33 -7.69
N LEU A 318 -2.98 20.49 -8.85
CA LEU A 318 -2.36 20.30 -10.16
C LEU A 318 -1.23 21.30 -10.44
N SER A 319 -1.32 22.53 -9.92
CA SER A 319 -0.26 23.53 -10.07
C SER A 319 0.86 23.40 -9.04
N ALA A 320 0.57 22.95 -7.81
CA ALA A 320 1.56 22.80 -6.74
C ALA A 320 2.30 21.45 -6.75
N ALA A 321 1.69 20.38 -7.28
CA ALA A 321 2.32 19.06 -7.42
C ALA A 321 2.13 18.52 -8.86
N PRO A 322 2.78 19.14 -9.86
CA PRO A 322 2.44 18.93 -11.28
C PRO A 322 2.83 17.57 -11.85
N GLN A 323 3.56 16.72 -11.10
CA GLN A 323 3.89 15.35 -11.49
C GLN A 323 3.37 14.31 -10.51
N LEU A 324 2.24 14.57 -9.86
CA LEU A 324 1.50 13.51 -9.17
C LEU A 324 1.21 12.36 -10.13
N SER A 325 1.35 11.13 -9.62
CA SER A 325 0.99 9.91 -10.37
C SER A 325 -0.51 9.85 -10.66
N MET A 326 -1.33 10.39 -9.76
CA MET A 326 -2.79 10.44 -9.92
C MET A 326 -3.41 11.47 -8.98
N LEU A 327 -4.34 12.27 -9.49
CA LEU A 327 -5.30 13.01 -8.69
C LEU A 327 -6.65 12.29 -8.76
N LYS A 328 -7.16 11.84 -7.63
CA LYS A 328 -8.46 11.16 -7.54
C LYS A 328 -9.49 12.12 -6.97
N ILE A 329 -10.57 12.37 -7.71
CA ILE A 329 -11.67 13.23 -7.26
C ILE A 329 -12.83 12.31 -6.94
N TYR A 330 -13.05 12.06 -5.64
CA TYR A 330 -14.21 11.34 -5.17
C TYR A 330 -15.39 12.31 -5.17
N LYS A 331 -16.57 11.82 -5.55
CA LYS A 331 -17.77 12.63 -5.56
C LYS A 331 -19.00 11.88 -5.07
N ALA A 332 -19.68 12.42 -4.08
CA ALA A 332 -20.96 11.91 -3.59
C ALA A 332 -22.03 13.01 -3.50
N ALA A 333 -23.26 12.60 -3.21
CA ALA A 333 -24.33 13.54 -2.92
C ALA A 333 -24.14 14.19 -1.54
N ASN A 334 -24.29 15.52 -1.45
CA ASN A 334 -24.21 16.28 -0.20
C ASN A 334 -25.39 16.00 0.76
N ASN A 335 -25.31 14.89 1.48
CA ASN A 335 -26.23 14.47 2.53
C ASN A 335 -25.53 13.46 3.46
N PRO A 336 -26.07 13.16 4.66
CA PRO A 336 -25.39 12.31 5.64
C PRO A 336 -24.94 10.94 5.13
N ALA A 337 -25.75 10.27 4.30
CA ALA A 337 -25.41 8.95 3.79
C ALA A 337 -24.32 9.01 2.71
N GLY A 338 -24.33 10.04 1.86
CA GLY A 338 -23.30 10.28 0.85
C GLY A 338 -21.94 10.59 1.47
N ILE A 339 -21.91 11.45 2.49
CA ILE A 339 -20.68 11.84 3.19
C ILE A 339 -19.96 10.62 3.81
N LEU A 340 -20.68 9.77 4.55
CA LEU A 340 -20.09 8.55 5.11
C LEU A 340 -19.67 7.54 4.04
N ALA A 341 -20.45 7.41 2.97
CA ALA A 341 -20.10 6.53 1.86
C ALA A 341 -18.79 6.97 1.18
N GLU A 342 -18.62 8.27 0.98
CA GLU A 342 -17.40 8.83 0.40
C GLU A 342 -16.18 8.62 1.28
N TRP A 343 -16.30 8.88 2.59
CA TRP A 343 -15.24 8.53 3.55
C TRP A 343 -14.88 7.05 3.49
N ALA A 344 -15.87 6.16 3.53
CA ALA A 344 -15.63 4.73 3.48
C ALA A 344 -14.92 4.31 2.19
N GLN A 345 -15.27 4.89 1.04
CA GLN A 345 -14.59 4.58 -0.22
C GLN A 345 -13.15 5.11 -0.26
N ILE A 346 -12.90 6.35 0.18
CA ILE A 346 -11.55 6.95 0.21
C ILE A 346 -10.61 6.15 1.12
N VAL A 347 -11.09 5.77 2.30
CA VAL A 347 -10.32 4.97 3.27
C VAL A 347 -10.08 3.56 2.74
N GLN A 348 -11.09 2.93 2.14
CA GLN A 348 -10.93 1.62 1.50
C GLN A 348 -9.88 1.63 0.39
N ASP A 349 -9.83 2.70 -0.40
CA ASP A 349 -8.88 2.86 -1.51
C ASP A 349 -7.45 3.20 -1.02
N ALA A 350 -7.28 3.46 0.29
CA ALA A 350 -6.01 3.72 0.96
C ALA A 350 -5.16 4.81 0.27
N VAL A 351 -5.81 5.90 -0.18
CA VAL A 351 -5.10 6.99 -0.86
C VAL A 351 -4.21 7.74 0.15
N PRO A 352 -2.88 7.86 -0.06
CA PRO A 352 -1.96 8.34 0.98
C PRO A 352 -2.23 9.75 1.51
N ILE A 353 -2.88 10.60 0.73
CA ILE A 353 -3.15 12.00 1.05
C ILE A 353 -4.58 12.32 0.64
N VAL A 354 -5.35 12.93 1.53
CA VAL A 354 -6.75 13.33 1.30
C VAL A 354 -6.90 14.80 1.67
N SER A 355 -7.43 15.60 0.74
CA SER A 355 -7.84 16.99 0.96
C SER A 355 -9.35 17.07 1.07
N VAL A 356 -9.85 17.80 2.05
CA VAL A 356 -11.28 18.03 2.27
C VAL A 356 -11.53 19.52 2.51
N SER A 357 -12.09 20.20 1.51
CA SER A 357 -12.53 21.60 1.61
C SER A 357 -14.02 21.74 1.92
N TRP A 358 -14.63 20.67 2.44
CA TRP A 358 -16.01 20.61 2.89
C TRP A 358 -16.09 20.39 4.39
N GLY A 359 -17.07 21.02 5.05
CA GLY A 359 -17.27 20.80 6.47
C GLY A 359 -18.59 21.35 6.99
N GLN A 360 -18.85 21.08 8.26
CA GLN A 360 -20.06 21.55 8.95
C GLN A 360 -19.76 21.87 10.41
N CYS A 361 -20.53 22.78 11.00
CA CYS A 361 -20.51 23.08 12.42
C CYS A 361 -20.72 21.81 13.25
N GLU A 362 -19.71 21.43 14.04
CA GLU A 362 -19.70 20.17 14.79
C GLU A 362 -20.92 20.05 15.72
N GLN A 363 -21.40 21.18 16.28
CA GLN A 363 -22.55 21.25 17.19
C GLN A 363 -23.89 20.92 16.52
N THR A 364 -23.97 21.06 15.20
CA THR A 364 -25.17 20.78 14.40
C THR A 364 -25.11 19.41 13.71
N SER A 365 -23.95 18.76 13.75
CA SER A 365 -23.74 17.43 13.20
C SER A 365 -24.37 16.34 14.07
N ASP A 366 -24.78 15.25 13.42
CA ASP A 366 -25.31 14.06 14.06
C ASP A 366 -24.18 13.36 14.87
N PRO A 367 -24.35 13.13 16.19
CA PRO A 367 -23.30 12.51 17.01
C PRO A 367 -22.90 11.10 16.54
N GLY A 368 -23.84 10.30 16.05
CA GLY A 368 -23.57 8.97 15.52
C GLY A 368 -22.74 9.03 14.23
N MET A 369 -22.99 10.01 13.37
CA MET A 369 -22.19 10.29 12.17
C MET A 369 -20.76 10.68 12.53
N LEU A 370 -20.56 11.67 13.41
CA LEU A 370 -19.24 12.10 13.89
C LEU A 370 -18.42 10.92 14.44
N GLN A 371 -19.07 10.04 15.23
CA GLN A 371 -18.41 8.87 15.80
C GLN A 371 -18.04 7.83 14.73
N GLN A 372 -18.83 7.69 13.67
CA GLN A 372 -18.53 6.78 12.56
C GLN A 372 -17.41 7.31 11.67
N GLU A 373 -17.40 8.61 11.37
CA GLU A 373 -16.28 9.26 10.68
C GLU A 373 -14.98 9.06 11.45
N ASN A 374 -15.00 9.24 12.78
CA ASN A 374 -13.83 9.02 13.61
C ASN A 374 -13.27 7.59 13.53
N VAL A 375 -14.14 6.58 13.35
CA VAL A 375 -13.70 5.19 13.14
C VAL A 375 -12.99 5.05 11.80
N LEU A 376 -13.51 5.66 10.73
CA LEU A 376 -12.89 5.66 9.40
C LEU A 376 -11.57 6.45 9.38
N LEU A 377 -11.50 7.58 10.08
CA LEU A 377 -10.28 8.39 10.18
C LEU A 377 -9.18 7.70 11.01
N LYS A 378 -9.55 6.88 12.01
CA LYS A 378 -8.60 5.98 12.68
C LYS A 378 -8.08 4.91 11.73
N GLU A 379 -8.95 4.29 10.93
CA GLU A 379 -8.52 3.36 9.89
C GLU A 379 -7.56 4.02 8.90
N ALA A 380 -7.85 5.23 8.44
CA ALA A 380 -6.98 6.02 7.58
C ALA A 380 -5.58 6.22 8.19
N ALA A 381 -5.51 6.64 9.46
CA ALA A 381 -4.25 6.81 10.17
C ALA A 381 -3.47 5.48 10.30
N LEU A 382 -4.18 4.37 10.55
CA LEU A 382 -3.60 3.03 10.59
C LEU A 382 -3.06 2.55 9.25
N GLN A 383 -3.63 3.02 8.15
CA GLN A 383 -3.18 2.70 6.79
C GLN A 383 -2.14 3.69 6.24
N GLY A 384 -1.70 4.65 7.06
CA GLY A 384 -0.68 5.64 6.69
C GLY A 384 -1.19 6.78 5.81
N GLN A 385 -2.49 7.05 5.82
CA GLN A 385 -3.08 8.18 5.11
C GLN A 385 -2.94 9.48 5.92
N THR A 386 -2.71 10.60 5.22
CA THR A 386 -2.76 11.95 5.79
C THR A 386 -4.08 12.60 5.40
N ILE A 387 -4.90 12.94 6.37
CA ILE A 387 -6.17 13.63 6.14
C ILE A 387 -6.01 15.10 6.49
N LEU A 388 -6.30 15.99 5.54
CA LEU A 388 -6.27 17.44 5.72
C LEU A 388 -7.66 18.01 5.49
N ALA A 389 -8.10 18.91 6.38
CA ALA A 389 -9.40 19.54 6.24
C ALA A 389 -9.36 21.05 6.53
N ALA A 390 -10.11 21.81 5.74
CA ALA A 390 -10.30 23.24 5.91
C ALA A 390 -10.92 23.55 7.28
N SER A 391 -10.33 24.48 8.04
CA SER A 391 -10.83 24.84 9.37
C SER A 391 -12.10 25.69 9.35
N GLY A 392 -12.43 26.26 8.19
CA GLY A 392 -13.63 27.07 7.95
C GLY A 392 -13.33 28.53 7.63
N ASP A 393 -14.34 29.22 7.13
CA ASP A 393 -14.22 30.62 6.67
C ASP A 393 -15.08 31.60 7.48
N SER A 394 -15.66 31.10 8.57
CA SER A 394 -16.56 31.80 9.49
C SER A 394 -15.85 32.39 10.73
N GLY A 395 -14.51 32.31 10.79
CA GLY A 395 -13.76 32.74 11.96
C GLY A 395 -13.98 31.84 13.18
N SER A 396 -13.93 32.46 14.37
CA SER A 396 -14.12 31.81 15.68
C SER A 396 -15.53 31.26 15.94
N ALA A 397 -16.48 31.59 15.07
CA ALA A 397 -17.87 31.18 15.13
C ALA A 397 -18.18 30.30 13.91
N GLY A 398 -17.68 29.06 13.89
CA GLY A 398 -17.82 28.12 12.77
C GLY A 398 -19.25 28.01 12.21
N CYS A 399 -20.27 28.11 13.07
CA CYS A 399 -21.70 28.00 12.69
C CYS A 399 -22.31 29.31 12.14
N TYR A 400 -21.52 30.37 11.93
CA TYR A 400 -22.01 31.70 11.54
C TYR A 400 -22.82 31.67 10.24
N PHE A 401 -22.36 30.90 9.24
CA PHE A 401 -23.05 30.77 7.95
C PHE A 401 -24.16 29.71 7.94
N ASP A 402 -24.37 28.98 9.04
CA ASP A 402 -25.46 27.99 9.19
C ASP A 402 -26.78 28.62 9.68
N ASN A 403 -26.91 29.95 9.49
CA ASN A 403 -28.11 30.74 9.78
C ASN A 403 -28.58 30.65 11.25
N ASP A 404 -27.66 30.42 12.18
CA ASP A 404 -27.96 30.44 13.60
C ASP A 404 -28.36 31.86 14.06
N LYS A 405 -29.36 31.94 14.95
CA LYS A 405 -29.81 33.21 15.57
C LYS A 405 -28.79 33.77 16.54
N ASN A 406 -27.70 33.05 16.80
CA ASN A 406 -26.63 33.49 17.68
C ASN A 406 -25.27 33.52 16.93
N PRO A 407 -25.05 34.54 16.08
CA PRO A 407 -23.84 34.69 15.23
C PRO A 407 -22.53 34.93 16.02
N THR A 408 -22.52 34.64 17.32
CA THR A 408 -21.42 34.87 18.27
C THR A 408 -21.11 33.61 19.09
N ALA A 409 -21.74 32.46 18.82
CA ALA A 409 -21.36 31.23 19.51
C ALA A 409 -20.01 30.73 18.98
N LEU A 410 -19.09 30.42 19.88
CA LEU A 410 -17.79 29.85 19.50
C LEU A 410 -17.99 28.39 19.11
N SER A 411 -17.37 27.98 18.00
CA SER A 411 -17.49 26.61 17.49
C SER A 411 -16.38 26.29 16.50
N ALA A 412 -16.00 25.01 16.46
CA ALA A 412 -15.13 24.46 15.44
C ALA A 412 -15.93 23.72 14.35
N LEU A 413 -15.31 23.48 13.21
CA LEU A 413 -15.90 22.69 12.13
C LEU A 413 -15.41 21.24 12.16
N ASP A 414 -16.31 20.33 11.81
CA ASP A 414 -16.01 18.95 11.45
C ASP A 414 -15.86 18.86 9.91
N PRO A 415 -14.91 18.08 9.36
CA PRO A 415 -14.02 17.13 10.03
C PRO A 415 -12.72 17.73 10.59
N ALA A 416 -12.47 19.03 10.42
CA ALA A 416 -11.23 19.66 10.86
C ALA A 416 -10.94 19.50 12.36
N ALA A 417 -11.98 19.51 13.21
CA ALA A 417 -11.87 19.31 14.65
C ALA A 417 -11.51 17.85 15.05
N GLN A 418 -11.55 16.88 14.13
CA GLN A 418 -11.30 15.48 14.48
C GLN A 418 -9.81 15.22 14.81
N PRO A 419 -9.51 14.34 15.79
CA PRO A 419 -8.14 14.08 16.27
C PRO A 419 -7.14 13.48 15.26
N PHE A 420 -7.61 12.88 14.16
CA PHE A 420 -6.76 12.25 13.14
C PHE A 420 -6.75 13.06 11.83
N VAL A 421 -7.04 14.35 11.93
CA VAL A 421 -7.10 15.30 10.80
C VAL A 421 -6.15 16.46 11.08
N THR A 422 -5.37 16.84 10.07
CA THR A 422 -4.62 18.08 10.05
C THR A 422 -5.56 19.22 9.66
N SER A 423 -5.91 20.08 10.62
CA SER A 423 -6.79 21.22 10.38
C SER A 423 -6.01 22.40 9.78
N VAL A 424 -6.49 22.92 8.65
CA VAL A 424 -5.81 23.96 7.87
C VAL A 424 -6.60 25.27 7.89
N GLY A 425 -6.02 26.29 8.53
CA GLY A 425 -6.55 27.65 8.62
C GLY A 425 -5.98 28.62 7.60
N GLY A 426 -6.23 29.92 7.82
CA GLY A 426 -6.06 30.97 6.82
C GLY A 426 -5.28 32.22 7.26
N THR A 427 -4.49 32.75 6.32
CA THR A 427 -3.69 33.97 6.48
C THR A 427 -3.94 34.99 5.35
N SER A 428 -3.63 36.25 5.61
CA SER A 428 -3.52 37.30 4.59
C SER A 428 -2.05 37.51 4.24
N LEU A 429 -1.61 37.02 3.07
CA LEU A 429 -0.23 37.10 2.60
C LEU A 429 0.03 38.41 1.86
N THR A 430 1.14 39.05 2.19
CA THR A 430 1.73 40.13 1.40
C THR A 430 3.12 39.71 0.92
N LEU A 431 3.32 39.75 -0.40
CA LEU A 431 4.62 39.46 -1.01
C LEU A 431 5.59 40.65 -0.95
N ALA A 432 6.88 40.34 -0.83
CA ALA A 432 7.98 41.25 -1.09
C ALA A 432 8.54 40.94 -2.49
N GLY A 433 7.99 41.59 -3.53
CA GLY A 433 8.22 41.16 -4.92
C GLY A 433 7.47 39.85 -5.19
N ASN A 434 8.19 38.77 -5.51
CA ASN A 434 7.63 37.42 -5.66
C ASN A 434 8.05 36.47 -4.51
N ALA A 435 8.72 36.98 -3.48
CA ALA A 435 9.09 36.22 -2.29
C ALA A 435 8.11 36.49 -1.14
N TYR A 436 8.17 35.64 -0.11
CA TYR A 436 7.49 35.89 1.15
C TYR A 436 7.82 37.28 1.68
N GLY A 437 6.80 38.05 2.06
CA GLY A 437 6.96 39.32 2.77
C GLY A 437 6.57 39.15 4.24
N HIS A 438 5.27 39.14 4.50
CA HIS A 438 4.69 38.88 5.82
C HIS A 438 3.24 38.38 5.68
N GLU A 439 2.73 37.83 6.77
CA GLU A 439 1.33 37.41 6.91
C GLU A 439 0.70 37.96 8.17
N THR A 440 -0.62 38.17 8.10
CA THR A 440 -1.49 38.41 9.26
C THR A 440 -2.57 37.33 9.28
N THR A 441 -3.32 37.19 10.38
CA THR A 441 -4.53 36.37 10.38
C THR A 441 -5.48 36.84 9.28
N TRP A 442 -6.07 35.92 8.52
CA TRP A 442 -7.14 36.27 7.61
C TRP A 442 -8.42 36.62 8.38
N ASN A 443 -8.85 37.87 8.30
CA ASN A 443 -10.12 38.35 8.84
C ASN A 443 -10.57 39.58 8.03
N SER A 444 -11.24 39.32 6.92
CA SER A 444 -11.70 40.33 5.97
C SER A 444 -13.20 40.61 6.22
N PRO A 445 -13.61 41.83 6.56
CA PRO A 445 -15.02 42.15 6.83
C PRO A 445 -15.87 42.02 5.56
N PRO A 446 -17.19 41.81 5.69
CA PRO A 446 -18.11 41.87 4.54
C PRO A 446 -17.99 43.23 3.84
N SER A 447 -17.74 43.24 2.54
CA SER A 447 -17.66 44.48 1.74
C SER A 447 -18.86 44.61 0.81
N ALA A 448 -19.11 45.82 0.28
CA ALA A 448 -20.19 46.05 -0.67
C ALA A 448 -20.03 45.30 -2.02
N LEU A 449 -18.86 44.73 -2.29
CA LEU A 449 -18.50 44.06 -3.54
C LEU A 449 -18.07 42.59 -3.37
N SER A 450 -17.95 42.09 -2.12
CA SER A 450 -17.55 40.71 -1.81
C SER A 450 -18.04 40.26 -0.44
N ILE A 451 -18.36 38.97 -0.33
CA ILE A 451 -18.53 38.32 0.98
C ILE A 451 -17.12 38.24 1.58
N GLY A 452 -16.94 38.76 2.80
CA GLY A 452 -15.70 38.62 3.54
C GLY A 452 -15.57 37.21 4.11
N GLY A 453 -14.55 36.97 4.93
CA GLY A 453 -14.37 35.72 5.64
C GLY A 453 -13.25 35.83 6.66
N ALA A 454 -13.13 34.86 7.54
CA ALA A 454 -12.03 34.78 8.50
C ALA A 454 -11.60 33.33 8.71
N SER A 455 -10.32 33.14 9.04
CA SER A 455 -9.75 31.84 9.34
C SER A 455 -10.52 31.13 10.46
N GLY A 456 -11.05 29.95 10.17
CA GLY A 456 -11.72 29.12 11.16
C GLY A 456 -10.75 28.63 12.23
N GLY A 457 -11.22 28.60 13.47
CA GLY A 457 -10.43 28.12 14.58
C GLY A 457 -11.15 28.22 15.91
N GLY A 458 -10.87 27.31 16.83
CA GLY A 458 -11.57 27.21 18.08
C GLY A 458 -11.34 25.90 18.82
N ILE A 459 -12.23 25.61 19.76
CA ILE A 459 -12.11 24.49 20.68
C ILE A 459 -13.25 23.51 20.38
N SER A 460 -12.91 22.23 20.17
CA SER A 460 -13.90 21.21 19.84
C SER A 460 -14.89 20.96 20.98
N HIS A 461 -16.14 20.70 20.60
CA HIS A 461 -17.25 20.25 21.44
C HIS A 461 -17.30 18.75 21.66
N TYR A 462 -16.57 17.96 20.88
CA TYR A 462 -16.68 16.49 20.90
C TYR A 462 -15.37 15.81 21.26
N TRP A 463 -14.24 16.40 20.88
CA TRP A 463 -12.96 15.69 20.88
C TRP A 463 -12.00 16.26 21.93
N SER A 464 -11.43 15.38 22.75
CA SER A 464 -10.25 15.72 23.56
C SER A 464 -9.03 15.87 22.67
N ALA A 465 -8.14 16.81 23.01
CA ALA A 465 -6.87 16.97 22.33
C ALA A 465 -6.01 15.71 22.53
N PRO A 466 -5.41 15.16 21.47
CA PRO A 466 -4.38 14.13 21.61
C PRO A 466 -3.15 14.66 22.34
N ASP A 467 -2.40 13.77 22.99
CA ASP A 467 -1.18 14.13 23.74
C ASP A 467 -0.08 14.76 22.86
N TRP A 468 -0.15 14.57 21.54
CA TRP A 468 0.79 15.21 20.61
C TRP A 468 0.49 16.70 20.40
N GLN A 469 -0.71 17.19 20.72
CA GLN A 469 -1.09 18.60 20.61
C GLN A 469 -0.49 19.38 21.80
N ASP A 470 0.84 19.45 21.83
CA ASP A 470 1.63 20.06 22.88
C ASP A 470 2.79 20.85 22.24
N ALA A 471 2.70 22.17 22.30
CA ALA A 471 3.69 23.10 21.80
C ALA A 471 3.56 24.46 22.53
N PRO A 472 4.59 25.33 22.49
CA PRO A 472 4.45 26.71 22.93
C PRO A 472 3.22 27.37 22.26
N GLY A 473 2.40 28.05 23.06
CA GLY A 473 1.18 28.73 22.59
C GLY A 473 -0.12 27.93 22.77
N VAL A 474 -0.08 26.58 22.73
CA VAL A 474 -1.27 25.71 22.88
C VAL A 474 -1.97 25.98 24.20
N ARG A 475 -1.30 25.75 25.34
CA ARG A 475 -1.90 26.00 26.66
C ARG A 475 -1.86 27.49 26.99
N ASN A 476 -2.91 28.19 26.62
CA ASN A 476 -3.08 29.63 26.86
C ASN A 476 -4.35 29.91 27.68
N LYS A 477 -4.75 31.19 27.77
CA LYS A 477 -5.91 31.63 28.57
C LYS A 477 -7.28 31.21 28.00
N TYR A 478 -7.33 30.78 26.74
CA TYR A 478 -8.53 30.31 26.06
C TYR A 478 -8.70 28.80 26.16
N THR A 479 -7.61 28.07 26.36
CA THR A 479 -7.58 26.62 26.47
C THR A 479 -8.42 26.10 27.63
N THR A 480 -9.22 25.08 27.36
CA THR A 480 -10.12 24.48 28.34
C THR A 480 -10.39 23.00 28.01
N GLY A 481 -10.71 22.22 29.04
CA GLY A 481 -11.22 20.84 28.90
C GLY A 481 -12.74 20.77 28.69
N GLN A 482 -13.39 21.91 28.48
CA GLN A 482 -14.80 22.06 28.12
C GLN A 482 -14.87 22.77 26.77
N PRO A 483 -15.85 22.48 25.90
CA PRO A 483 -17.08 21.74 26.17
C PRO A 483 -17.03 20.24 25.84
N CYS A 484 -15.92 19.70 25.34
CA CYS A 484 -15.78 18.28 25.01
C CYS A 484 -15.72 17.32 26.21
N HIS A 485 -15.79 17.81 27.45
CA HIS A 485 -15.64 17.00 28.67
C HIS A 485 -14.32 16.21 28.73
N ALA A 486 -13.21 16.86 28.37
CA ALA A 486 -11.88 16.25 28.43
C ALA A 486 -11.57 15.75 29.86
N PRO A 487 -10.81 14.64 30.00
CA PRO A 487 -10.33 14.16 31.30
C PRO A 487 -9.59 15.25 32.09
N ALA A 488 -9.56 15.11 33.42
CA ALA A 488 -8.90 16.09 34.29
C ALA A 488 -7.43 16.31 33.89
N GLY A 489 -7.05 17.56 33.61
CA GLY A 489 -5.71 17.96 33.15
C GLY A 489 -5.50 17.94 31.63
N ALA A 490 -6.39 17.27 30.89
CA ALA A 490 -6.45 17.34 29.43
C ALA A 490 -7.24 18.58 28.96
N ILE A 491 -7.13 18.86 27.67
CA ILE A 491 -7.79 19.97 27.00
C ILE A 491 -8.65 19.40 25.86
N CYS A 492 -9.61 20.17 25.38
CA CYS A 492 -10.32 19.85 24.14
C CYS A 492 -9.43 20.10 22.92
N ARG A 493 -9.68 19.40 21.81
CA ARG A 493 -8.92 19.56 20.56
C ARG A 493 -9.06 21.00 20.08
N GLU A 494 -7.95 21.66 19.87
CA GLU A 494 -7.86 23.07 19.42
C GLU A 494 -7.58 23.14 17.92
N THR A 495 -8.31 23.95 17.14
CA THR A 495 -8.12 24.16 15.68
C THR A 495 -7.75 25.62 15.37
N PRO A 496 -7.06 25.90 14.25
CA PRO A 496 -6.46 24.95 13.31
C PRO A 496 -5.12 24.39 13.81
N ASP A 497 -4.52 23.44 13.09
CA ASP A 497 -3.16 22.95 13.37
C ASP A 497 -2.11 23.79 12.64
N VAL A 498 -2.40 24.20 11.41
CA VAL A 498 -1.53 24.96 10.51
C VAL A 498 -2.35 25.96 9.70
N ALA A 499 -1.72 26.87 8.96
CA ALA A 499 -2.43 27.79 8.07
C ALA A 499 -1.72 27.98 6.73
N LEU A 500 -2.37 28.64 5.77
CA LEU A 500 -1.76 29.17 4.55
C LEU A 500 -2.58 30.39 4.07
N HIS A 501 -2.16 31.07 3.01
CA HIS A 501 -2.90 32.21 2.48
C HIS A 501 -4.32 31.84 2.02
N THR A 502 -5.30 32.68 2.36
CA THR A 502 -6.72 32.48 2.03
C THR A 502 -7.46 33.79 1.70
N ASP A 503 -6.81 34.95 1.84
CA ASP A 503 -7.50 36.24 1.68
C ASP A 503 -7.76 36.61 0.23
N ILE A 504 -9.05 36.67 -0.13
CA ILE A 504 -9.52 37.00 -1.48
C ILE A 504 -9.12 38.39 -1.98
N SER A 505 -8.75 39.32 -1.09
CA SER A 505 -8.29 40.65 -1.51
C SER A 505 -7.13 40.56 -2.53
N ARG A 506 -6.32 39.50 -2.40
CA ARG A 506 -5.33 39.00 -3.37
C ARG A 506 -5.33 37.47 -3.43
N GLY A 507 -6.48 36.87 -3.71
CA GLY A 507 -6.62 35.41 -3.68
C GLY A 507 -5.92 34.66 -4.82
N TYR A 508 -6.27 33.39 -4.96
CA TYR A 508 -5.77 32.49 -6.00
C TYR A 508 -6.55 32.66 -7.29
N ILE A 509 -5.83 32.69 -8.41
CA ILE A 509 -6.43 32.64 -9.73
C ILE A 509 -6.82 31.20 -10.07
N VAL A 510 -8.09 31.01 -10.48
CA VAL A 510 -8.67 29.71 -10.87
C VAL A 510 -9.51 29.85 -12.14
N TYR A 511 -9.82 28.73 -12.79
CA TYR A 511 -10.61 28.67 -14.01
C TYR A 511 -11.97 27.99 -13.75
N CYS A 512 -13.06 28.65 -14.11
CA CYS A 512 -14.39 28.06 -14.05
C CYS A 512 -15.27 28.64 -15.17
N GLY A 513 -15.67 27.78 -16.08
CA GLY A 513 -16.60 28.05 -17.18
C GLY A 513 -18.05 27.64 -16.85
N LEU A 514 -18.28 26.98 -15.72
CA LEU A 514 -19.56 26.38 -15.37
C LEU A 514 -20.58 27.38 -14.83
N ILE A 515 -21.70 27.56 -15.56
CA ILE A 515 -22.78 28.49 -15.18
C ILE A 515 -23.48 28.03 -13.90
N GLN A 516 -23.60 26.72 -13.70
CA GLN A 516 -24.22 26.11 -12.50
C GLN A 516 -23.43 26.42 -11.23
N ALA A 517 -22.10 26.53 -11.34
CA ALA A 517 -21.23 27.04 -10.29
C ALA A 517 -21.37 28.56 -10.10
N GLY A 518 -22.13 29.24 -10.95
CA GLY A 518 -22.27 30.70 -11.00
C GLY A 518 -21.09 31.41 -11.67
N CYS A 519 -20.30 30.69 -12.47
CA CYS A 519 -19.18 31.25 -13.21
C CYS A 519 -19.61 31.82 -14.56
N ASN A 520 -18.77 32.69 -15.14
CA ASN A 520 -19.04 33.33 -16.41
C ASN A 520 -18.22 32.66 -17.52
N LYS A 521 -18.88 31.87 -18.38
CA LYS A 521 -18.21 31.22 -19.53
C LYS A 521 -17.49 32.20 -20.48
N GLY A 522 -17.91 33.46 -20.57
CA GLY A 522 -17.25 34.49 -21.37
C GLY A 522 -16.04 35.15 -20.70
N ASN A 523 -15.86 34.93 -19.39
CA ASN A 523 -14.72 35.35 -18.58
C ASN A 523 -14.47 34.30 -17.47
N PRO A 524 -13.87 33.15 -17.82
CA PRO A 524 -13.79 31.99 -16.93
C PRO A 524 -12.74 32.14 -15.82
N TRP A 525 -11.86 33.13 -15.89
CA TRP A 525 -10.86 33.38 -14.86
C TRP A 525 -11.43 34.18 -13.69
N LEU A 526 -11.28 33.66 -12.48
CA LEU A 526 -11.76 34.28 -11.25
C LEU A 526 -10.75 34.14 -10.11
N VAL A 527 -10.89 35.02 -9.14
CA VAL A 527 -10.08 35.01 -7.92
C VAL A 527 -10.90 34.43 -6.78
N VAL A 528 -10.36 33.41 -6.12
CA VAL A 528 -10.98 32.70 -5.00
C VAL A 528 -10.02 32.69 -3.80
N GLY A 529 -10.58 32.60 -2.59
CA GLY A 529 -9.85 32.51 -1.33
C GLY A 529 -10.45 31.42 -0.45
N GLY A 530 -10.38 31.60 0.87
CA GLY A 530 -10.91 30.64 1.83
C GLY A 530 -9.90 29.57 2.25
N THR A 531 -10.12 28.98 3.43
CA THR A 531 -9.34 27.83 3.94
C THR A 531 -9.45 26.62 3.02
N SER A 532 -10.51 26.57 2.22
CA SER A 532 -10.66 25.80 0.99
C SER A 532 -9.45 25.86 0.06
N ALA A 533 -8.84 27.02 -0.17
CA ALA A 533 -7.65 27.11 -1.03
C ALA A 533 -6.36 26.66 -0.33
N ALA A 534 -6.27 26.84 0.99
CA ALA A 534 -5.09 26.46 1.78
C ALA A 534 -4.91 24.94 1.91
N THR A 535 -6.01 24.21 2.08
CA THR A 535 -6.05 22.76 2.31
C THR A 535 -5.46 21.92 1.16
N PRO A 536 -5.86 22.09 -0.12
CA PRO A 536 -5.30 21.38 -1.26
C PRO A 536 -3.81 21.74 -1.49
N LEU A 537 -3.39 22.96 -1.16
CA LEU A 537 -1.97 23.34 -1.20
C LEU A 537 -1.14 22.65 -0.11
N TRP A 538 -1.71 22.45 1.08
CA TRP A 538 -1.10 21.61 2.11
C TRP A 538 -1.07 20.13 1.69
N ALA A 539 -2.10 19.62 1.02
CA ALA A 539 -2.10 18.27 0.47
C ALA A 539 -1.00 18.08 -0.61
N ALA A 540 -0.84 19.06 -1.51
CA ALA A 540 0.25 19.09 -2.48
C ALA A 540 1.63 19.16 -1.79
N PHE A 541 1.76 19.95 -0.73
CA PHE A 541 2.97 19.97 0.10
C PHE A 541 3.30 18.59 0.68
N VAL A 542 2.32 17.87 1.24
CA VAL A 542 2.54 16.51 1.77
C VAL A 542 3.00 15.56 0.67
N ALA A 543 2.47 15.68 -0.55
CA ALA A 543 2.96 14.89 -1.69
C ALA A 543 4.43 15.20 -2.01
N LEU A 544 4.82 16.47 -2.04
CA LEU A 544 6.22 16.87 -2.23
C LEU A 544 7.12 16.39 -1.09
N ALA A 545 6.65 16.47 0.16
CA ALA A 545 7.38 16.01 1.34
C ALA A 545 7.56 14.49 1.36
N ASN A 546 6.54 13.71 0.97
CA ASN A 546 6.65 12.27 0.79
C ASN A 546 7.67 11.92 -0.30
N THR A 547 7.55 12.51 -1.51
CA THR A 547 8.54 12.28 -2.58
C THR A 547 9.96 12.68 -2.13
N PHE A 548 10.10 13.77 -1.38
CA PHE A 548 11.38 14.17 -0.79
C PHE A 548 11.91 13.13 0.21
N SER A 549 11.07 12.66 1.14
CA SER A 549 11.40 11.58 2.08
C SER A 549 11.93 10.35 1.36
N LEU A 550 11.20 9.87 0.35
CA LEU A 550 11.56 8.68 -0.43
C LEU A 550 12.91 8.83 -1.15
N ARG A 551 13.20 10.05 -1.66
CA ARG A 551 14.48 10.37 -2.30
C ARG A 551 15.63 10.50 -1.32
N GLN A 552 15.37 10.72 -0.04
CA GLN A 552 16.36 10.69 1.04
C GLN A 552 16.46 9.32 1.73
N GLY A 553 15.76 8.30 1.21
CA GLY A 553 15.74 6.96 1.79
C GLY A 553 14.86 6.85 3.04
N GLY A 554 13.91 7.77 3.25
CA GLY A 554 12.86 7.62 4.23
C GLY A 554 11.64 6.88 3.67
N PHE A 555 10.54 6.96 4.41
CA PHE A 555 9.24 6.41 4.05
C PHE A 555 8.20 7.52 3.88
N ASN A 556 7.01 7.20 3.36
CA ASN A 556 5.88 8.13 3.42
C ASN A 556 5.60 8.54 4.88
N LEU A 557 5.24 9.80 5.09
CA LEU A 557 5.16 10.40 6.43
C LEU A 557 3.92 10.00 7.23
N GLY A 558 2.84 9.55 6.57
CA GLY A 558 1.56 9.28 7.24
C GLY A 558 0.99 10.49 7.97
N PHE A 559 0.20 10.28 9.02
CA PHE A 559 -0.38 11.37 9.81
C PHE A 559 0.69 12.28 10.43
N ILE A 560 0.79 13.53 9.93
CA ILE A 560 1.93 14.42 10.20
C ILE A 560 1.84 15.24 11.49
N ASN A 561 0.66 15.38 12.12
CA ASN A 561 0.50 16.28 13.28
C ASN A 561 1.51 15.98 14.41
N PRO A 562 1.77 14.72 14.81
CA PRO A 562 2.75 14.45 15.87
C PRO A 562 4.14 15.00 15.57
N LEU A 563 4.57 14.94 14.30
CA LEU A 563 5.84 15.52 13.86
C LEU A 563 5.79 17.05 13.81
N LEU A 564 4.69 17.64 13.34
CA LEU A 564 4.51 19.11 13.32
C LEU A 564 4.66 19.72 14.72
N TYR A 565 4.00 19.15 15.72
CA TYR A 565 4.09 19.63 17.10
C TYR A 565 5.44 19.29 17.77
N GLN A 566 6.11 18.22 17.34
CA GLN A 566 7.50 17.97 17.75
C GLN A 566 8.48 19.02 17.19
N ILE A 567 8.27 19.48 15.95
CA ILE A 567 9.01 20.60 15.37
C ILE A 567 8.72 21.88 16.15
N ALA A 568 7.45 22.16 16.47
CA ALA A 568 7.03 23.36 17.18
C ALA A 568 7.62 23.48 18.59
N ARG A 569 7.90 22.35 19.27
CA ARG A 569 8.57 22.33 20.57
C ARG A 569 10.05 22.70 20.51
N ASP A 570 10.68 22.60 19.34
CA ASP A 570 12.06 23.06 19.11
C ASP A 570 12.04 24.45 18.46
N GLY A 571 12.31 25.50 19.24
CA GLY A 571 12.22 26.88 18.75
C GLY A 571 13.10 27.19 17.52
N ALA A 572 14.22 26.49 17.33
CA ALA A 572 15.06 26.67 16.15
C ALA A 572 14.44 26.00 14.91
N LYS A 573 13.91 24.78 15.06
CA LYS A 573 13.21 24.09 13.97
C LYS A 573 11.89 24.77 13.64
N TYR A 574 11.13 25.23 14.64
CA TYR A 574 9.90 25.97 14.46
C TYR A 574 10.11 27.23 13.60
N LYS A 575 11.07 28.08 14.00
CA LYS A 575 11.42 29.30 13.26
C LYS A 575 11.91 29.05 11.83
N ALA A 576 12.53 27.90 11.57
CA ALA A 576 12.97 27.52 10.22
C ALA A 576 11.82 27.00 9.35
N SER A 577 10.90 26.24 9.96
CA SER A 577 9.84 25.50 9.28
C SER A 577 8.55 26.29 9.08
N PHE A 578 8.26 27.26 9.93
CA PHE A 578 7.01 28.01 9.92
C PHE A 578 7.23 29.52 9.86
N HIS A 579 6.32 30.18 9.16
CA HIS A 579 6.08 31.61 9.31
C HIS A 579 5.02 31.81 10.40
N ASP A 580 5.49 32.15 11.60
CA ASP A 580 4.67 32.41 12.77
C ASP A 580 3.88 33.71 12.59
N VAL A 581 2.54 33.62 12.61
CA VAL A 581 1.63 34.74 12.42
C VAL A 581 1.24 35.27 13.79
N THR A 582 1.65 36.49 14.11
CA THR A 582 1.51 37.05 15.47
C THR A 582 0.57 38.26 15.54
N THR A 583 -0.13 38.58 14.46
CA THR A 583 -0.99 39.76 14.36
C THR A 583 -2.32 39.44 13.70
N GLY A 584 -3.41 39.89 14.33
CA GLY A 584 -4.78 39.64 13.88
C GLY A 584 -5.57 38.81 14.88
N ASN A 585 -6.77 38.41 14.49
CA ASN A 585 -7.64 37.49 15.24
C ASN A 585 -8.65 36.87 14.27
N SER A 586 -9.24 35.74 14.64
CA SER A 586 -10.28 35.05 13.86
C SER A 586 -11.71 35.51 14.18
N ASP A 587 -11.91 36.63 14.89
CA ASP A 587 -13.25 37.11 15.23
C ASP A 587 -13.94 37.80 14.03
N TYR A 588 -14.64 37.00 13.22
CA TYR A 588 -15.33 37.47 12.03
C TYR A 588 -16.40 38.51 12.37
N GLY A 589 -16.31 39.68 11.74
CA GLY A 589 -17.26 40.77 11.97
C GLY A 589 -17.19 41.39 13.38
N SER A 590 -16.11 41.13 14.14
CA SER A 590 -15.86 41.66 15.49
C SER A 590 -16.99 41.37 16.49
N LYS A 591 -17.56 40.17 16.43
CA LYS A 591 -18.73 39.77 17.22
C LYS A 591 -18.37 39.12 18.56
N ASN A 592 -17.16 38.61 18.67
CA ASN A 592 -16.61 37.88 19.81
C ASN A 592 -15.50 38.66 20.50
N HIS A 593 -15.50 40.00 20.42
CA HIS A 593 -14.56 40.88 21.12
C HIS A 593 -13.07 40.59 20.83
N GLY A 594 -12.74 40.15 19.61
CA GLY A 594 -11.37 39.80 19.21
C GLY A 594 -10.84 38.52 19.85
N LEU A 595 -11.73 37.61 20.27
CA LEU A 595 -11.35 36.28 20.74
C LEU A 595 -10.55 35.52 19.67
N TYR A 596 -9.65 34.66 20.16
CA TYR A 596 -8.65 33.95 19.37
C TYR A 596 -7.77 34.90 18.54
N PRO A 597 -6.98 35.77 19.21
CA PRO A 597 -5.93 36.55 18.56
C PRO A 597 -4.77 35.65 18.15
N ALA A 598 -4.08 36.05 17.08
CA ALA A 598 -2.78 35.51 16.74
C ALA A 598 -1.74 35.85 17.82
N THR A 599 -0.87 34.89 18.16
CA THR A 599 0.15 35.04 19.22
C THR A 599 1.46 34.36 18.82
N GLU A 600 2.54 34.55 19.59
CA GLU A 600 3.79 33.81 19.35
C GLU A 600 3.60 32.30 19.57
N GLY A 601 4.05 31.50 18.60
CA GLY A 601 3.89 30.05 18.61
C GLY A 601 2.50 29.62 18.14
N TYR A 602 1.95 28.57 18.75
CA TYR A 602 0.61 28.10 18.40
C TYR A 602 -0.48 29.09 18.84
N ASP A 603 -1.48 29.32 17.98
CA ASP A 603 -2.73 29.99 18.36
C ASP A 603 -3.98 29.43 17.65
N LEU A 604 -5.16 29.78 18.19
CA LEU A 604 -6.46 29.36 17.67
C LEU A 604 -6.90 30.12 16.40
N ALA A 605 -6.06 30.98 15.84
CA ALA A 605 -6.37 31.73 14.62
C ALA A 605 -5.68 31.14 13.38
N THR A 606 -4.44 30.70 13.55
CA THR A 606 -3.53 30.24 12.47
C THR A 606 -2.74 28.98 12.82
N GLY A 607 -2.97 28.41 14.00
CA GLY A 607 -2.29 27.20 14.45
C GLY A 607 -0.80 27.45 14.62
N LEU A 608 0.03 26.58 14.04
CA LEU A 608 1.49 26.75 13.99
C LEU A 608 1.97 27.80 12.98
N GLY A 609 1.07 28.39 12.20
CA GLY A 609 1.40 29.32 11.11
C GLY A 609 1.51 28.63 9.75
N SER A 610 2.01 29.38 8.76
CA SER A 610 2.20 28.89 7.39
C SER A 610 3.54 28.21 7.19
N TYR A 611 3.67 27.32 6.20
CA TYR A 611 4.92 26.60 5.99
C TYR A 611 5.97 27.46 5.27
N ASN A 612 7.23 27.26 5.68
CA ASN A 612 8.38 27.32 4.78
C ASN A 612 8.62 25.90 4.27
N ALA A 613 8.13 25.58 3.07
CA ALA A 613 7.87 24.20 2.66
C ALA A 613 9.12 23.31 2.71
N TYR A 614 10.21 23.73 2.06
CA TYR A 614 11.41 22.92 1.95
C TYR A 614 12.06 22.67 3.32
N ALA A 615 12.09 23.70 4.18
CA ALA A 615 12.64 23.58 5.54
C ALA A 615 11.75 22.71 6.43
N LEU A 616 10.42 22.86 6.34
CA LEU A 616 9.47 22.03 7.07
C LEU A 616 9.61 20.56 6.67
N ALA A 617 9.58 20.23 5.38
CA ALA A 617 9.74 18.86 4.91
C ALA A 617 11.10 18.27 5.32
N SER A 618 12.18 19.06 5.27
CA SER A 618 13.49 18.61 5.74
C SER A 618 13.45 18.20 7.21
N ASN A 619 12.83 19.02 8.08
CA ASN A 619 12.69 18.70 9.49
C ASN A 619 11.73 17.52 9.75
N LEU A 620 10.61 17.43 9.01
CA LEU A 620 9.68 16.30 9.09
C LEU A 620 10.39 14.99 8.75
N VAL A 621 11.14 14.96 7.64
CA VAL A 621 11.88 13.76 7.20
C VAL A 621 12.97 13.39 8.19
N ILE A 622 13.74 14.36 8.69
CA ILE A 622 14.77 14.10 9.70
C ILE A 622 14.17 13.45 10.96
N LEU A 623 13.07 13.99 11.48
CA LEU A 623 12.40 13.44 12.66
C LEU A 623 11.78 12.07 12.38
N ALA A 624 11.12 11.90 11.25
CA ALA A 624 10.53 10.61 10.85
C ALA A 624 11.61 9.52 10.73
N GLN A 625 12.74 9.82 10.09
CA GLN A 625 13.87 8.88 9.95
C GLN A 625 14.56 8.57 11.28
N GLN A 626 14.57 9.50 12.24
CA GLN A 626 15.08 9.22 13.59
C GLN A 626 14.26 8.15 14.31
N SER A 627 12.95 8.10 14.05
CA SER A 627 12.05 7.11 14.66
C SER A 627 11.94 5.81 13.84
N THR A 628 11.93 5.89 12.51
CA THR A 628 11.68 4.74 11.62
C THR A 628 12.94 4.12 11.02
N GLY A 629 14.08 4.79 11.14
CA GLY A 629 15.29 4.41 10.43
C GLY A 629 15.24 4.80 8.95
N ALA A 630 16.19 4.24 8.18
CA ALA A 630 16.27 4.44 6.74
C ALA A 630 15.83 3.19 5.99
N ARG A 631 15.31 3.39 4.78
CA ARG A 631 15.18 2.36 3.77
C ARG A 631 16.56 1.79 3.47
N VAL A 632 16.67 0.48 3.61
CA VAL A 632 17.89 -0.27 3.30
C VAL A 632 17.59 -1.29 2.20
N ALA A 633 18.62 -1.64 1.44
CA ALA A 633 18.55 -2.69 0.43
C ALA A 633 19.87 -3.46 0.44
N PRO A 634 19.83 -4.80 0.33
CA PRO A 634 21.03 -5.59 0.14
C PRO A 634 21.61 -5.28 -1.24
N THR A 635 22.92 -5.06 -1.31
CA THR A 635 23.60 -4.73 -2.57
C THR A 635 24.96 -5.42 -2.67
N SER A 636 25.43 -5.63 -3.89
CA SER A 636 26.79 -6.09 -4.18
C SER A 636 27.44 -5.21 -5.25
N SER A 637 28.76 -5.12 -5.20
CA SER A 637 29.57 -4.47 -6.24
C SER A 637 29.90 -5.41 -7.41
N ILE A 638 29.58 -6.69 -7.30
CA ILE A 638 29.85 -7.67 -8.33
C ILE A 638 28.79 -8.77 -8.37
N TRP A 639 28.40 -9.15 -9.59
CA TRP A 639 27.42 -10.17 -9.88
C TRP A 639 27.89 -11.05 -11.04
N TYR A 640 27.55 -12.34 -10.98
CA TYR A 640 27.98 -13.34 -11.95
C TYR A 640 26.80 -14.14 -12.47
N PHE A 641 26.79 -14.37 -13.77
CA PHE A 641 25.80 -15.18 -14.48
C PHE A 641 26.54 -16.18 -15.39
N ALA A 642 26.49 -17.46 -15.06
CA ALA A 642 27.09 -18.56 -15.82
C ALA A 642 26.27 -19.00 -17.04
N GLY A 643 24.95 -18.81 -17.00
CA GLY A 643 24.04 -19.07 -18.11
C GLY A 643 23.84 -17.84 -18.99
N GLY A 644 23.09 -18.05 -20.07
CA GLY A 644 22.75 -17.01 -21.04
C GLY A 644 23.01 -17.43 -22.49
N SER A 645 22.30 -16.79 -23.41
CA SER A 645 22.45 -17.00 -24.86
C SER A 645 21.87 -15.83 -25.63
N VAL A 646 22.46 -15.55 -26.80
CA VAL A 646 21.97 -14.58 -27.78
C VAL A 646 21.94 -15.19 -29.18
N GLY A 647 21.15 -14.63 -30.09
CA GLY A 647 20.94 -15.19 -31.43
C GLY A 647 19.99 -16.39 -31.43
N GLN A 648 19.64 -16.90 -32.60
CA GLN A 648 18.67 -17.98 -32.82
C GLN A 648 17.36 -17.86 -32.01
N GLY A 649 16.80 -16.65 -31.95
CA GLY A 649 15.57 -16.34 -31.23
C GLY A 649 15.75 -16.02 -29.75
N PHE A 650 16.96 -16.09 -29.20
CA PHE A 650 17.23 -15.61 -27.84
C PHE A 650 17.36 -14.09 -27.77
N GLN A 651 16.64 -13.51 -26.82
CA GLN A 651 16.74 -12.14 -26.37
C GLN A 651 17.08 -12.16 -24.87
N GLN A 652 18.27 -11.71 -24.51
CA GLN A 652 18.76 -11.66 -23.14
C GLN A 652 18.86 -10.22 -22.66
N TYR A 653 18.52 -10.00 -21.39
CA TYR A 653 18.77 -8.74 -20.71
C TYR A 653 19.56 -8.95 -19.43
N ILE A 654 20.12 -7.84 -18.92
CA ILE A 654 20.59 -7.71 -17.55
C ILE A 654 19.82 -6.57 -16.91
N THR A 655 19.11 -6.82 -15.82
CA THR A 655 18.39 -5.78 -15.10
C THR A 655 19.12 -5.39 -13.84
N LEU A 656 19.20 -4.08 -13.62
CA LEU A 656 20.06 -3.45 -12.63
C LEU A 656 19.22 -2.51 -11.77
N GLN A 657 19.28 -2.67 -10.44
CA GLN A 657 18.69 -1.75 -9.48
C GLN A 657 19.80 -1.04 -8.69
N ASN A 658 19.72 0.29 -8.61
CA ASN A 658 20.54 1.11 -7.72
C ASN A 658 19.67 1.73 -6.62
N PRO A 659 19.67 1.15 -5.40
CA PRO A 659 18.90 1.67 -4.28
C PRO A 659 19.59 2.85 -3.56
N ASP A 660 20.84 3.18 -3.88
CA ASP A 660 21.56 4.31 -3.25
C ASP A 660 20.87 5.63 -3.61
N VAL A 661 20.64 6.45 -2.59
CA VAL A 661 19.88 7.70 -2.68
C VAL A 661 20.74 8.92 -3.06
N THR A 662 22.06 8.76 -3.03
CA THR A 662 23.05 9.83 -3.22
C THR A 662 23.83 9.71 -4.52
N ARG A 663 24.18 8.50 -4.95
CA ARG A 663 25.15 8.26 -6.02
C ARG A 663 24.58 7.38 -7.14
N ALA A 664 24.89 7.72 -8.38
CA ALA A 664 24.70 6.83 -9.52
C ALA A 664 25.77 5.71 -9.49
N ALA A 665 25.43 4.54 -10.02
CA ALA A 665 26.36 3.43 -10.19
C ALA A 665 26.89 3.41 -11.63
N SER A 666 28.21 3.38 -11.79
CA SER A 666 28.84 3.04 -13.08
C SER A 666 29.17 1.56 -13.08
N VAL A 667 28.68 0.85 -14.10
CA VAL A 667 28.63 -0.62 -14.12
C VAL A 667 29.24 -1.13 -15.42
N ASP A 668 30.26 -1.98 -15.32
CA ASP A 668 30.82 -2.74 -16.43
C ASP A 668 30.11 -4.10 -16.52
N VAL A 669 29.52 -4.39 -17.68
CA VAL A 669 28.97 -5.71 -18.01
C VAL A 669 29.94 -6.39 -18.95
N THR A 670 30.60 -7.44 -18.48
CA THR A 670 31.56 -8.24 -19.25
C THR A 670 30.91 -9.53 -19.70
N TYR A 671 30.83 -9.73 -21.01
CA TYR A 671 30.28 -10.90 -21.67
C TYR A 671 31.38 -11.90 -22.01
N LEU A 672 31.20 -13.16 -21.62
CA LEU A 672 32.17 -14.22 -21.79
C LEU A 672 31.61 -15.34 -22.66
N PHE A 673 32.47 -15.90 -23.50
CA PHE A 673 32.10 -16.86 -24.52
C PHE A 673 32.92 -18.14 -24.37
N PRO A 674 32.49 -19.27 -24.97
CA PRO A 674 33.26 -20.51 -24.91
C PRO A 674 34.51 -20.49 -25.80
N ASN A 675 34.54 -19.64 -26.84
CA ASN A 675 35.50 -19.74 -27.95
C ASN A 675 35.96 -18.41 -28.54
N LYS A 676 35.75 -17.28 -27.84
CA LYS A 676 36.24 -15.96 -28.24
C LYS A 676 36.46 -15.08 -27.01
N ASP A 677 37.22 -13.99 -27.21
CA ASP A 677 37.55 -13.04 -26.16
C ASP A 677 36.31 -12.37 -25.56
N ALA A 678 36.44 -11.99 -24.28
CA ALA A 678 35.40 -11.29 -23.55
C ALA A 678 35.17 -9.87 -24.10
N VAL A 679 33.92 -9.40 -24.01
CA VAL A 679 33.51 -8.04 -24.43
C VAL A 679 32.95 -7.32 -23.21
N THR A 680 33.43 -6.10 -22.92
CA THR A 680 32.92 -5.30 -21.80
C THR A 680 32.21 -4.05 -22.33
N VAL A 681 30.99 -3.82 -21.87
CA VAL A 681 30.21 -2.61 -22.16
C VAL A 681 29.87 -1.92 -20.84
N ARG A 682 29.95 -0.58 -20.85
CA ARG A 682 29.73 0.23 -19.66
C ARG A 682 28.36 0.89 -19.68
N HIS A 683 27.68 0.83 -18.53
CA HIS A 683 26.37 1.41 -18.27
C HIS A 683 26.40 2.30 -17.03
N VAL A 684 25.41 3.19 -16.91
CA VAL A 684 25.19 4.02 -15.72
C VAL A 684 23.78 3.81 -15.21
N VAL A 685 23.65 3.45 -13.94
CA VAL A 685 22.36 3.29 -13.26
C VAL A 685 22.18 4.47 -12.31
N ALA A 686 21.20 5.32 -12.58
CA ALA A 686 20.95 6.50 -11.76
C ALA A 686 20.63 6.12 -10.31
N LYS A 687 20.84 7.06 -9.37
CA LYS A 687 20.48 6.87 -7.95
C LYS A 687 18.97 6.64 -7.79
N SER A 688 18.56 5.84 -6.81
CA SER A 688 17.16 5.46 -6.54
C SER A 688 16.39 5.07 -7.79
N SER A 689 16.97 4.22 -8.64
CA SER A 689 16.38 3.88 -9.94
C SER A 689 16.73 2.46 -10.38
N ARG A 690 16.20 2.07 -11.55
CA ARG A 690 16.52 0.81 -12.21
C ARG A 690 16.85 1.00 -13.70
N THR A 691 17.48 0.02 -14.32
CA THR A 691 17.83 0.03 -15.76
C THR A 691 17.83 -1.39 -16.33
N THR A 692 17.32 -1.56 -17.56
CA THR A 692 17.41 -2.81 -18.35
C THR A 692 18.48 -2.65 -19.42
N VAL A 693 19.46 -3.55 -19.45
CA VAL A 693 20.49 -3.62 -20.48
C VAL A 693 20.13 -4.72 -21.47
N ASP A 694 20.03 -4.39 -22.76
CA ASP A 694 19.84 -5.36 -23.85
C ASP A 694 21.18 -5.96 -24.28
N VAL A 695 21.39 -7.25 -23.96
CA VAL A 695 22.65 -7.95 -24.23
C VAL A 695 22.86 -8.18 -25.73
N ASN A 696 21.77 -8.41 -26.49
CA ASN A 696 21.84 -8.56 -27.93
C ASN A 696 22.30 -7.26 -28.59
N GLN A 697 21.81 -6.12 -28.11
CA GLN A 697 22.19 -4.79 -28.58
C GLN A 697 23.65 -4.48 -28.24
N ASP A 698 24.08 -4.72 -26.99
CA ASP A 698 25.46 -4.50 -26.54
C ASP A 698 26.48 -5.30 -27.35
N LEU A 699 26.13 -6.53 -27.73
CA LEU A 699 26.97 -7.40 -28.53
C LEU A 699 26.81 -7.21 -30.04
N HIS A 700 25.85 -6.39 -30.47
CA HIS A 700 25.46 -6.22 -31.88
C HIS A 700 25.08 -7.53 -32.57
N ILE A 701 24.38 -8.44 -31.86
CA ILE A 701 23.95 -9.75 -32.34
C ILE A 701 22.43 -9.75 -32.51
N GLY A 702 21.96 -9.70 -33.75
CA GLY A 702 20.53 -9.77 -34.05
C GLY A 702 19.93 -11.15 -33.72
N ALA A 703 18.63 -11.18 -33.39
CA ALA A 703 17.92 -12.41 -33.00
C ALA A 703 17.98 -13.56 -34.03
N LYS A 704 18.25 -13.29 -35.32
CA LYS A 704 18.40 -14.31 -36.37
C LYS A 704 19.85 -14.79 -36.58
N ALA A 705 20.82 -14.21 -35.88
CA ALA A 705 22.21 -14.64 -35.94
C ALA A 705 22.37 -16.06 -35.38
N ALA A 706 23.53 -16.67 -35.62
CA ALA A 706 23.86 -17.95 -35.01
C ALA A 706 23.80 -17.85 -33.48
N LEU A 707 23.30 -18.90 -32.83
CA LEU A 707 23.27 -19.00 -31.37
C LEU A 707 24.67 -18.85 -30.80
N GLN A 708 24.82 -17.95 -29.83
CA GLN A 708 26.04 -17.76 -29.07
C GLN A 708 25.71 -17.87 -27.59
N PRO A 709 26.19 -18.92 -26.91
CA PRO A 709 26.14 -19.00 -25.46
C PRO A 709 26.98 -17.87 -24.86
N VAL A 710 26.41 -17.15 -23.89
CA VAL A 710 27.06 -16.01 -23.25
C VAL A 710 26.86 -16.08 -21.75
N SER A 711 27.93 -15.82 -21.01
CA SER A 711 27.91 -15.60 -19.55
C SER A 711 28.19 -14.12 -19.29
N ALA A 712 27.80 -13.59 -18.14
CA ALA A 712 27.99 -12.19 -17.80
C ALA A 712 28.65 -12.01 -16.42
N ILE A 713 29.53 -11.02 -16.31
CA ILE A 713 30.03 -10.47 -15.05
C ILE A 713 29.62 -9.00 -15.01
N VAL A 714 28.85 -8.62 -14.01
CA VAL A 714 28.43 -7.24 -13.78
C VAL A 714 29.24 -6.70 -12.62
N LYS A 715 30.00 -5.63 -12.85
CA LYS A 715 30.91 -5.06 -11.84
C LYS A 715 30.71 -3.56 -11.71
N VAL A 716 30.50 -3.10 -10.49
CA VAL A 716 30.48 -1.68 -10.14
C VAL A 716 31.92 -1.17 -9.97
N ASP A 717 32.15 0.10 -10.28
CA ASP A 717 33.38 0.79 -9.91
C ASP A 717 33.75 0.61 -8.43
N ALA A 718 35.05 0.58 -8.15
CA ALA A 718 35.60 0.34 -6.81
C ALA A 718 35.07 1.31 -5.72
N ASN A 719 34.63 2.51 -6.12
CA ASN A 719 34.08 3.53 -5.22
C ASN A 719 32.58 3.81 -5.44
N GLY A 720 31.92 3.03 -6.32
CA GLY A 720 30.51 3.17 -6.64
C GLY A 720 29.60 2.56 -5.57
N PRO A 721 28.31 2.91 -5.57
CA PRO A 721 27.32 2.23 -4.74
C PRO A 721 27.07 0.80 -5.24
N GLY A 722 26.89 -0.14 -4.33
CA GLY A 722 26.45 -1.49 -4.71
C GLY A 722 25.09 -1.45 -5.41
N ILE A 723 24.83 -2.46 -6.24
CA ILE A 723 23.58 -2.64 -6.98
C ILE A 723 23.00 -4.03 -6.75
N ILE A 724 21.83 -4.28 -7.30
CA ILE A 724 21.24 -5.62 -7.50
C ILE A 724 21.21 -5.91 -9.00
N ALA A 725 21.46 -7.16 -9.39
CA ALA A 725 21.43 -7.58 -10.78
C ALA A 725 20.70 -8.91 -10.99
N GLU A 726 19.82 -8.94 -12.00
CA GLU A 726 19.11 -10.14 -12.48
C GLU A 726 19.33 -10.33 -14.00
N ARG A 727 19.01 -11.52 -14.51
CA ARG A 727 19.20 -11.89 -15.93
C ARG A 727 17.93 -12.53 -16.51
N PRO A 728 16.95 -11.74 -16.95
CA PRO A 728 15.82 -12.27 -17.69
C PRO A 728 16.20 -12.60 -19.13
N MET A 729 15.58 -13.64 -19.69
CA MET A 729 15.68 -14.02 -21.09
C MET A 729 14.34 -14.46 -21.63
N TYR A 730 14.11 -14.18 -22.92
CA TYR A 730 12.96 -14.67 -23.67
C TYR A 730 13.44 -15.25 -24.99
N PHE A 731 12.91 -16.41 -25.37
CA PHE A 731 13.42 -17.14 -26.52
C PHE A 731 12.41 -18.08 -27.16
N SER A 732 12.75 -18.54 -28.36
CA SER A 732 12.19 -19.74 -28.98
C SER A 732 13.33 -20.68 -29.38
N TYR A 733 13.45 -21.81 -28.68
CA TYR A 733 14.56 -22.76 -28.83
C TYR A 733 14.04 -24.20 -28.85
N GLN A 734 14.39 -24.97 -29.88
CA GLN A 734 13.96 -26.37 -30.05
C GLN A 734 12.43 -26.56 -29.92
N GLY A 735 11.68 -25.55 -30.38
CA GLY A 735 10.23 -25.50 -30.31
C GLY A 735 9.66 -25.28 -28.90
N VAL A 736 10.48 -24.88 -27.93
CA VAL A 736 10.07 -24.31 -26.64
C VAL A 736 10.14 -22.79 -26.78
N SER A 737 9.00 -22.12 -26.77
CA SER A 737 8.92 -20.66 -26.73
C SER A 737 8.64 -20.21 -25.31
N SER A 738 9.67 -19.77 -24.59
CA SER A 738 9.58 -19.48 -23.15
C SER A 738 10.57 -18.40 -22.73
N GLY A 739 10.76 -18.25 -21.43
CA GLY A 739 11.73 -17.33 -20.85
C GLY A 739 12.12 -17.78 -19.45
N THR A 740 13.24 -17.26 -18.95
CA THR A 740 13.76 -17.56 -17.61
C THR A 740 14.33 -16.29 -16.99
N ASP A 741 14.50 -16.27 -15.68
CA ASP A 741 15.16 -15.20 -14.95
C ASP A 741 15.86 -15.79 -13.73
N ILE A 742 16.93 -15.13 -13.28
CA ILE A 742 17.69 -15.48 -12.09
C ILE A 742 18.31 -14.23 -11.47
N ILE A 743 18.47 -14.28 -10.15
CA ILE A 743 19.37 -13.38 -9.44
C ILE A 743 20.82 -13.84 -9.54
N GLY A 744 21.75 -12.91 -9.76
CA GLY A 744 23.16 -13.26 -9.98
C GLY A 744 23.85 -13.78 -8.71
N ALA A 745 24.91 -14.56 -8.87
CA ALA A 745 25.78 -14.90 -7.74
C ALA A 745 26.67 -13.71 -7.40
N THR A 746 26.96 -13.48 -6.12
CA THR A 746 27.85 -12.38 -5.69
C THR A 746 29.31 -12.83 -5.47
N ALA A 747 29.54 -14.14 -5.45
CA ALA A 747 30.87 -14.73 -5.37
C ALA A 747 30.95 -16.08 -6.11
N PRO A 748 32.09 -16.41 -6.72
CA PRO A 748 32.37 -17.76 -7.21
C PRO A 748 32.70 -18.71 -6.05
N ALA A 749 32.43 -20.00 -6.25
CA ALA A 749 32.76 -21.07 -5.31
C ALA A 749 33.35 -22.30 -6.02
N THR A 750 33.93 -23.21 -5.25
CA THR A 750 34.48 -24.47 -5.77
C THR A 750 33.47 -25.61 -5.76
N THR A 751 32.32 -25.44 -5.09
CA THR A 751 31.32 -26.49 -4.92
C THR A 751 29.93 -25.93 -5.16
N TYR A 752 29.11 -26.63 -5.94
CA TYR A 752 27.71 -26.30 -6.17
C TYR A 752 26.85 -27.57 -6.15
N TYR A 753 25.60 -27.44 -5.69
CA TYR A 753 24.62 -28.53 -5.64
C TYR A 753 23.32 -28.13 -6.33
N PHE A 754 22.75 -29.09 -7.08
CA PHE A 754 21.46 -28.96 -7.74
C PHE A 754 20.58 -30.15 -7.35
N PRO A 755 19.42 -29.92 -6.73
CA PRO A 755 18.51 -30.98 -6.33
C PRO A 755 17.96 -31.80 -7.48
N VAL A 756 17.92 -31.26 -8.70
CA VAL A 756 17.41 -31.92 -9.90
C VAL A 756 18.15 -31.53 -11.17
N ALA A 757 18.26 -32.47 -12.08
CA ALA A 757 18.48 -32.30 -13.51
C ALA A 757 17.65 -33.39 -14.19
N ASP A 758 16.73 -33.01 -15.06
CA ASP A 758 15.85 -33.94 -15.76
C ASP A 758 16.21 -34.02 -17.24
N THR A 759 16.38 -35.23 -17.74
CA THR A 759 16.76 -35.50 -19.13
C THR A 759 15.95 -36.63 -19.75
N ARG A 760 14.78 -36.95 -19.16
CA ARG A 760 13.84 -37.95 -19.68
C ARG A 760 13.40 -37.62 -21.10
N GLN A 761 13.29 -38.65 -21.94
CA GLN A 761 12.96 -38.56 -23.38
C GLN A 761 11.80 -39.48 -23.81
N ASP A 762 11.24 -40.23 -22.87
CA ASP A 762 10.19 -41.22 -23.07
C ASP A 762 8.80 -40.56 -23.07
N GLU A 763 8.30 -40.20 -24.26
CA GLU A 763 7.07 -39.40 -24.50
C GLU A 763 7.13 -37.94 -24.00
N GLN A 764 8.13 -37.62 -23.17
CA GLN A 764 8.48 -36.31 -22.65
C GLN A 764 9.79 -35.83 -23.30
N SER A 765 10.08 -34.53 -23.27
CA SER A 765 11.36 -34.01 -23.75
C SER A 765 11.92 -33.01 -22.76
N TYR A 766 12.89 -33.45 -21.96
CA TYR A 766 13.61 -32.62 -21.00
C TYR A 766 15.08 -32.45 -21.42
N ASN A 767 15.58 -31.22 -21.45
CA ASN A 767 16.97 -30.91 -21.74
C ASN A 767 17.53 -30.06 -20.59
N THR A 768 18.47 -30.64 -19.83
CA THR A 768 19.14 -29.93 -18.75
C THR A 768 20.60 -29.65 -19.10
N TYR A 769 21.04 -28.44 -18.82
CA TYR A 769 22.43 -28.00 -18.98
C TYR A 769 22.95 -27.42 -17.68
N ILE A 770 24.18 -27.79 -17.31
CA ILE A 770 24.94 -27.16 -16.23
C ILE A 770 25.91 -26.18 -16.88
N THR A 771 25.63 -24.89 -16.76
CA THR A 771 26.46 -23.83 -17.32
C THR A 771 27.45 -23.34 -16.28
N LEU A 772 28.69 -23.09 -16.72
CA LEU A 772 29.83 -22.82 -15.84
C LEU A 772 30.56 -21.57 -16.32
N LEU A 773 30.86 -20.65 -15.41
CA LEU A 773 31.64 -19.44 -15.68
C LEU A 773 32.93 -19.47 -14.87
N ASN A 774 34.08 -19.37 -15.54
CA ASN A 774 35.36 -19.12 -14.89
C ASN A 774 35.66 -17.62 -14.91
N PRO A 775 35.45 -16.90 -13.79
CA PRO A 775 35.76 -15.47 -13.71
C PRO A 775 37.26 -15.19 -13.53
N GLY A 776 38.09 -16.21 -13.28
CA GLY A 776 39.53 -16.08 -13.14
C GLY A 776 40.19 -15.65 -14.45
N SER A 777 41.23 -14.81 -14.37
CA SER A 777 41.92 -14.27 -15.55
C SER A 777 43.24 -14.97 -15.90
N THR A 778 43.71 -15.90 -15.05
CA THR A 778 45.04 -16.50 -15.19
C THR A 778 45.05 -18.02 -15.28
N GLN A 779 44.07 -18.70 -14.70
CA GLN A 779 44.05 -20.16 -14.59
C GLN A 779 42.77 -20.74 -15.19
N SER A 780 42.92 -21.84 -15.92
CA SER A 780 41.77 -22.66 -16.33
C SER A 780 41.18 -23.35 -15.10
N ALA A 781 39.86 -23.47 -15.06
CA ALA A 781 39.13 -24.23 -14.06
C ALA A 781 38.78 -25.61 -14.63
N THR A 782 39.02 -26.66 -13.87
CA THR A 782 38.54 -28.02 -14.14
C THR A 782 37.37 -28.31 -13.20
N ALA A 783 36.18 -28.48 -13.76
CA ALA A 783 34.98 -28.81 -13.03
C ALA A 783 34.61 -30.28 -13.23
N ILE A 784 34.28 -30.99 -12.15
CA ILE A 784 33.79 -32.35 -12.14
C ILE A 784 32.32 -32.31 -11.75
N LEU A 785 31.45 -32.64 -12.70
CA LEU A 785 30.01 -32.80 -12.49
C LEU A 785 29.76 -34.26 -12.12
N THR A 786 29.13 -34.53 -10.96
CA THR A 786 28.71 -35.87 -10.53
C THR A 786 27.20 -35.98 -10.57
N TYR A 787 26.69 -37.01 -11.24
CA TYR A 787 25.26 -37.22 -11.44
C TYR A 787 24.75 -38.37 -10.55
N TYR A 788 23.89 -38.06 -9.58
CA TYR A 788 23.38 -39.03 -8.62
C TYR A 788 22.06 -39.64 -9.12
N THR A 789 22.10 -40.93 -9.46
CA THR A 789 20.97 -41.66 -10.07
C THR A 789 20.09 -42.41 -9.05
N GLY A 790 20.28 -42.15 -7.75
CA GLY A 790 19.47 -42.73 -6.66
C GLY A 790 20.03 -43.99 -6.00
N SER A 791 21.06 -44.62 -6.57
CA SER A 791 21.74 -45.78 -5.96
C SER A 791 23.25 -45.85 -6.22
N CYS A 792 23.77 -45.04 -7.15
CA CYS A 792 25.19 -45.00 -7.46
C CYS A 792 26.01 -44.53 -6.24
N GLY A 793 27.25 -44.99 -6.13
CA GLY A 793 28.17 -44.64 -5.05
C GLY A 793 27.89 -45.31 -3.70
N LEU A 794 26.78 -46.04 -3.55
CA LEU A 794 26.53 -46.86 -2.36
C LEU A 794 27.37 -48.14 -2.37
N THR A 795 27.64 -48.68 -1.19
CA THR A 795 28.39 -49.93 -1.04
C THR A 795 27.75 -51.05 -1.87
N GLY A 796 28.50 -51.61 -2.82
CA GLY A 796 28.04 -52.67 -3.72
C GLY A 796 27.26 -52.19 -4.94
N GLN A 797 27.16 -50.88 -5.18
CA GLN A 797 26.58 -50.26 -6.38
C GLN A 797 27.69 -49.61 -7.25
N PRO A 798 27.43 -49.38 -8.55
CA PRO A 798 28.37 -48.66 -9.42
C PRO A 798 28.67 -47.25 -8.93
N GLU A 799 29.85 -46.71 -9.27
CA GLU A 799 30.15 -45.29 -9.03
C GLU A 799 29.17 -44.37 -9.76
N CYS A 800 28.95 -43.17 -9.23
CA CYS A 800 28.11 -42.19 -9.90
C CYS A 800 28.77 -41.69 -11.18
N PRO A 801 28.02 -41.56 -12.30
CA PRO A 801 28.54 -40.99 -13.53
C PRO A 801 29.13 -39.61 -13.31
N THR A 802 30.27 -39.31 -13.95
CA THR A 802 30.93 -38.01 -13.86
C THR A 802 31.25 -37.44 -15.25
N GLN A 803 31.24 -36.11 -15.36
CA GLN A 803 31.66 -35.36 -16.54
C GLN A 803 32.69 -34.30 -16.13
N VAL A 804 33.81 -34.24 -16.86
CA VAL A 804 34.86 -33.25 -16.65
C VAL A 804 34.71 -32.13 -17.68
N VAL A 805 34.67 -30.88 -17.20
CA VAL A 805 34.60 -29.68 -18.04
C VAL A 805 35.78 -28.78 -17.72
N VAL A 806 36.63 -28.48 -18.71
CA VAL A 806 37.76 -27.56 -18.57
C VAL A 806 37.39 -26.21 -19.16
N ILE A 807 37.51 -25.15 -18.36
CA ILE A 807 37.04 -23.81 -18.69
C ILE A 807 38.24 -22.85 -18.63
N PRO A 808 38.69 -22.30 -19.77
CA PRO A 808 39.79 -21.33 -19.79
C PRO A 808 39.51 -20.08 -18.93
N PRO A 809 40.55 -19.29 -18.59
CA PRO A 809 40.36 -18.03 -17.89
C PRO A 809 39.45 -17.09 -18.68
N LEU A 810 38.51 -16.41 -18.02
CA LEU A 810 37.52 -15.51 -18.65
C LEU A 810 36.71 -16.17 -19.79
N HIS A 811 36.34 -17.43 -19.59
CA HIS A 811 35.50 -18.18 -20.52
C HIS A 811 34.36 -18.88 -19.79
N ARG A 812 33.42 -19.41 -20.58
CA ARG A 812 32.32 -20.25 -20.09
C ARG A 812 32.38 -21.68 -20.63
N GLY A 813 31.84 -22.62 -19.87
CA GLY A 813 31.67 -24.02 -20.23
C GLY A 813 30.24 -24.50 -20.03
N THR A 814 29.94 -25.72 -20.49
CA THR A 814 28.63 -26.34 -20.29
C THR A 814 28.79 -27.85 -20.23
N GLY A 815 28.12 -28.51 -19.29
CA GLY A 815 27.95 -29.96 -19.23
C GLY A 815 26.46 -30.34 -19.24
N SER A 816 26.18 -31.62 -19.48
CA SER A 816 24.81 -32.15 -19.48
C SER A 816 24.79 -33.64 -19.12
N PRO A 817 23.81 -34.12 -18.33
CA PRO A 817 23.61 -35.56 -18.16
C PRO A 817 23.35 -36.30 -19.49
N LEU A 818 22.80 -35.61 -20.51
CA LEU A 818 22.56 -36.18 -21.84
C LEU A 818 23.86 -36.56 -22.57
N ASP A 819 24.97 -35.87 -22.31
CA ASP A 819 26.27 -36.18 -22.90
C ASP A 819 26.79 -37.56 -22.44
N LEU A 820 26.27 -38.05 -21.30
CA LEU A 820 26.54 -39.38 -20.76
C LEU A 820 25.40 -40.37 -21.03
N HIS A 821 24.46 -40.04 -21.91
CA HIS A 821 23.27 -40.85 -22.23
C HIS A 821 22.39 -41.17 -21.02
N LEU A 822 22.37 -40.28 -20.02
CA LEU A 822 21.45 -40.39 -18.89
C LEU A 822 20.10 -39.81 -19.30
N HIS A 823 19.06 -40.65 -19.38
CA HIS A 823 17.69 -40.27 -19.75
C HIS A 823 16.75 -40.38 -18.54
N GLN A 824 17.13 -39.79 -17.42
CA GLN A 824 16.43 -39.89 -16.15
C GLN A 824 16.64 -38.64 -15.29
N ARG A 825 15.91 -38.54 -14.18
CA ARG A 825 16.16 -37.51 -13.16
C ARG A 825 17.40 -37.86 -12.35
N VAL A 826 18.26 -36.87 -12.13
CA VAL A 826 19.47 -37.01 -11.31
C VAL A 826 19.68 -35.78 -10.43
N ALA A 827 20.27 -35.93 -9.25
CA ALA A 827 20.81 -34.77 -8.54
C ALA A 827 22.22 -34.50 -9.05
N VAL A 828 22.72 -33.27 -8.92
CA VAL A 828 24.05 -32.90 -9.43
C VAL A 828 24.87 -32.25 -8.32
N SER A 829 26.11 -32.68 -8.17
CA SER A 829 27.14 -31.89 -7.49
C SER A 829 28.22 -31.49 -8.50
N MET A 830 28.77 -30.30 -8.33
CA MET A 830 29.90 -29.80 -9.10
C MET A 830 31.02 -29.49 -8.13
N ILE A 831 32.22 -30.01 -8.40
CA ILE A 831 33.45 -29.69 -7.66
C ILE A 831 34.48 -29.17 -8.65
N SER A 832 35.13 -28.05 -8.36
CA SER A 832 36.19 -27.48 -9.19
C SER A 832 37.47 -27.20 -8.41
N ASP A 833 38.60 -27.29 -9.11
CA ASP A 833 39.93 -26.89 -8.62
C ASP A 833 40.12 -25.37 -8.52
N GLN A 834 39.22 -24.58 -9.12
CA GLN A 834 39.19 -23.13 -9.08
C GLN A 834 37.78 -22.62 -8.72
N PRO A 835 37.66 -21.44 -8.09
CA PRO A 835 36.36 -20.81 -7.90
C PRO A 835 35.71 -20.48 -9.25
N LEU A 836 34.49 -20.98 -9.46
CA LEU A 836 33.66 -20.71 -10.63
C LEU A 836 32.22 -20.41 -10.22
N VAL A 837 31.36 -20.05 -11.16
CA VAL A 837 29.91 -19.95 -10.93
C VAL A 837 29.19 -21.00 -11.75
N ALA A 838 28.23 -21.70 -11.15
CA ALA A 838 27.44 -22.74 -11.80
C ALA A 838 25.94 -22.45 -11.75
N GLU A 839 25.30 -22.55 -12.91
CA GLU A 839 23.85 -22.47 -13.09
C GLU A 839 23.34 -23.75 -13.73
N ARG A 840 22.09 -24.10 -13.44
CA ARG A 840 21.34 -25.10 -14.20
C ARG A 840 20.28 -24.40 -15.03
N THR A 841 20.15 -24.80 -16.29
CA THR A 841 19.03 -24.42 -17.15
C THR A 841 18.31 -25.68 -17.62
N MET A 842 16.98 -25.69 -17.49
CA MET A 842 16.12 -26.77 -17.95
C MET A 842 15.14 -26.27 -19.00
N TYR A 843 14.99 -27.03 -20.09
CA TYR A 843 13.96 -26.83 -21.13
C TYR A 843 13.11 -28.08 -21.20
N LEU A 844 11.78 -27.94 -21.22
CA LEU A 844 10.90 -29.10 -21.21
C LEU A 844 9.68 -28.98 -22.10
N LYS A 845 9.23 -30.15 -22.56
CA LYS A 845 7.89 -30.43 -23.09
C LYS A 845 7.38 -31.71 -22.43
N ASP A 846 6.24 -31.64 -21.77
CA ASP A 846 5.63 -32.76 -21.06
C ASP A 846 4.10 -32.68 -21.13
N SER A 847 3.40 -33.74 -20.72
CA SER A 847 1.95 -33.76 -20.51
C SER A 847 1.67 -34.01 -19.03
N ILE A 848 1.25 -32.96 -18.32
CA ILE A 848 0.97 -32.96 -16.90
C ILE A 848 -0.53 -32.68 -16.70
N PRO A 849 -1.38 -33.71 -16.55
CA PRO A 849 -2.83 -33.54 -16.52
C PRO A 849 -3.33 -32.56 -15.44
N THR A 850 -2.73 -32.58 -14.25
CA THR A 850 -3.06 -31.69 -13.12
C THR A 850 -2.71 -30.23 -13.40
N ALA A 851 -1.67 -29.98 -14.20
CA ALA A 851 -1.29 -28.65 -14.68
C ALA A 851 -2.04 -28.23 -15.97
N GLY A 852 -3.07 -28.98 -16.38
CA GLY A 852 -3.88 -28.67 -17.56
C GLY A 852 -3.45 -29.37 -18.86
N GLY A 853 -2.64 -30.42 -18.78
CA GLY A 853 -2.25 -31.25 -19.94
C GLY A 853 -0.88 -30.90 -20.50
N ALA A 854 -0.77 -30.64 -21.80
CA ALA A 854 0.51 -30.32 -22.45
C ALA A 854 1.16 -29.05 -21.86
N ILE A 855 2.39 -29.18 -21.35
CA ILE A 855 3.23 -28.12 -20.79
C ILE A 855 4.49 -28.00 -21.63
N SER A 856 4.87 -26.76 -21.94
CA SER A 856 6.16 -26.40 -22.50
C SER A 856 6.70 -25.22 -21.70
N GLY A 857 7.98 -25.26 -21.33
CA GLY A 857 8.57 -24.22 -20.50
C GLY A 857 10.07 -24.36 -20.34
N ALA A 858 10.66 -23.39 -19.66
CA ALA A 858 12.05 -23.42 -19.27
C ALA A 858 12.21 -22.70 -17.93
N ALA A 859 13.23 -23.07 -17.17
CA ALA A 859 13.61 -22.36 -15.98
C ALA A 859 15.14 -22.44 -15.79
N SER A 860 15.67 -21.58 -14.92
CA SER A 860 17.08 -21.57 -14.59
C SER A 860 17.26 -21.26 -13.11
N THR A 861 18.33 -21.77 -12.51
CA THR A 861 18.67 -21.48 -11.13
C THR A 861 20.19 -21.49 -10.93
N ILE A 862 20.68 -20.69 -10.00
CA ILE A 862 22.06 -20.77 -9.51
C ILE A 862 22.12 -21.90 -8.49
N GLY A 863 23.16 -22.74 -8.56
CA GLY A 863 23.32 -23.81 -7.58
C GLY A 863 23.64 -23.24 -6.19
N THR A 864 23.21 -23.93 -5.14
CA THR A 864 23.66 -23.58 -3.78
C THR A 864 25.10 -24.06 -3.56
N THR A 865 25.90 -23.28 -2.84
CA THR A 865 27.28 -23.64 -2.50
C THR A 865 27.38 -24.52 -1.26
N GLU A 866 26.29 -24.63 -0.50
CA GLU A 866 26.23 -25.39 0.76
C GLU A 866 24.96 -26.22 0.87
N THR A 867 25.01 -27.25 1.71
CA THR A 867 23.85 -28.05 2.10
C THR A 867 23.37 -27.61 3.48
N ALA A 868 22.06 -27.62 3.73
CA ALA A 868 21.48 -27.17 4.98
C ALA A 868 20.42 -28.15 5.49
N ARG A 869 20.06 -28.04 6.77
CA ARG A 869 19.05 -28.90 7.39
C ARG A 869 17.63 -28.35 7.26
N ASP A 870 17.49 -27.05 7.07
CA ASP A 870 16.20 -26.34 7.06
C ASP A 870 16.19 -25.41 5.85
N TRP A 871 15.17 -25.54 4.98
CA TRP A 871 14.99 -24.78 3.75
C TRP A 871 13.59 -24.17 3.69
N LEU A 872 13.49 -22.89 3.31
CA LEU A 872 12.27 -22.11 3.30
C LEU A 872 11.89 -21.70 1.88
N PHE A 873 10.58 -21.59 1.64
CA PHE A 873 9.99 -21.21 0.36
C PHE A 873 8.77 -20.31 0.55
N ALA A 874 8.74 -19.14 -0.06
CA ALA A 874 7.70 -18.12 0.09
C ALA A 874 6.56 -18.20 -0.94
N GLU A 875 6.85 -18.59 -2.19
CA GLU A 875 5.84 -18.78 -3.24
C GLU A 875 5.08 -20.10 -3.04
N GLY A 876 4.35 -20.59 -4.05
CA GLY A 876 3.66 -21.90 -4.09
C GLY A 876 2.15 -21.79 -4.30
N TYR A 877 1.61 -22.64 -5.17
CA TYR A 877 0.19 -22.62 -5.58
C TYR A 877 -0.30 -23.99 -6.07
N THR A 878 -1.41 -24.46 -5.50
CA THR A 878 -2.01 -25.80 -5.73
C THR A 878 -3.40 -25.76 -6.39
N GLY A 879 -3.77 -24.58 -6.90
CA GLY A 879 -5.06 -24.34 -7.54
C GLY A 879 -5.16 -24.99 -8.92
N HIS A 880 -6.28 -24.73 -9.59
CA HIS A 880 -6.57 -25.31 -10.90
C HIS A 880 -5.47 -25.00 -11.93
N ASN A 881 -5.05 -26.00 -12.72
CA ASN A 881 -3.97 -25.95 -13.71
C ASN A 881 -2.57 -25.69 -13.17
N PHE A 882 -2.30 -26.01 -11.91
CA PHE A 882 -0.95 -26.00 -11.35
C PHE A 882 -0.57 -27.37 -10.81
N GLN A 883 0.71 -27.72 -10.95
CA GLN A 883 1.34 -28.86 -10.31
C GLN A 883 2.65 -28.41 -9.69
N GLU A 884 2.74 -28.51 -8.37
CA GLU A 884 3.90 -28.16 -7.56
C GLU A 884 4.56 -29.42 -6.99
N TYR A 885 5.90 -29.44 -7.02
CA TYR A 885 6.72 -30.43 -6.34
C TYR A 885 7.79 -29.76 -5.49
N LEU A 886 8.06 -30.33 -4.32
CA LEU A 886 9.30 -30.11 -3.59
C LEU A 886 10.26 -31.26 -3.89
N VAL A 887 11.41 -30.95 -4.49
CA VAL A 887 12.46 -31.91 -4.80
C VAL A 887 13.58 -31.78 -3.79
N ILE A 888 13.84 -32.86 -3.06
CA ILE A 888 14.77 -32.87 -1.93
C ILE A 888 15.90 -33.85 -2.23
N ALA A 889 17.12 -33.33 -2.38
CA ALA A 889 18.31 -34.13 -2.62
C ALA A 889 19.11 -34.34 -1.33
N ASN A 890 19.47 -35.60 -1.09
CA ASN A 890 20.35 -36.01 -0.02
C ASN A 890 21.66 -36.55 -0.62
N PHE A 891 22.72 -35.76 -0.48
CA PHE A 891 24.06 -36.09 -0.99
C PHE A 891 24.89 -36.93 0.00
N SER A 892 24.30 -37.41 1.10
CA SER A 892 24.98 -38.28 2.06
C SER A 892 24.80 -39.76 1.72
N GLY A 893 25.75 -40.58 2.17
CA GLY A 893 25.71 -42.04 2.01
C GLY A 893 24.66 -42.76 2.88
N ASN A 894 23.88 -42.04 3.68
CA ASN A 894 22.84 -42.59 4.55
C ASN A 894 21.48 -41.98 4.20
N ALA A 895 20.40 -42.74 4.40
CA ALA A 895 19.06 -42.18 4.33
C ALA A 895 18.85 -41.16 5.47
N ALA A 896 17.99 -40.17 5.25
CA ALA A 896 17.71 -39.10 6.21
C ALA A 896 16.21 -39.01 6.52
N ALA A 897 15.87 -38.70 7.77
CA ALA A 897 14.50 -38.38 8.15
C ALA A 897 14.26 -36.89 7.92
N ALA A 898 13.13 -36.56 7.28
CA ALA A 898 12.77 -35.18 7.00
C ALA A 898 11.30 -34.90 7.29
N SER A 899 10.96 -33.63 7.43
CA SER A 899 9.59 -33.14 7.51
C SER A 899 9.37 -31.97 6.56
N ILE A 900 8.25 -32.01 5.85
CA ILE A 900 7.75 -30.93 5.01
C ILE A 900 6.61 -30.26 5.77
N THR A 901 6.71 -28.96 6.00
CA THR A 901 5.69 -28.16 6.64
C THR A 901 5.12 -27.19 5.61
N LEU A 902 3.83 -27.34 5.29
CA LEU A 902 3.10 -26.48 4.36
C LEU A 902 2.33 -25.43 5.14
N GLN A 903 2.46 -24.15 4.79
CA GLN A 903 1.70 -23.04 5.38
C GLN A 903 0.81 -22.38 4.34
N TYR A 904 -0.48 -22.30 4.64
CA TYR A 904 -1.50 -21.80 3.73
C TYR A 904 -1.88 -20.36 4.07
N ALA A 905 -2.36 -19.58 3.08
CA ALA A 905 -2.74 -18.17 3.33
C ALA A 905 -3.91 -17.98 4.30
N ASN A 906 -4.67 -19.03 4.59
CA ASN A 906 -5.72 -19.01 5.62
C ASN A 906 -5.15 -19.25 7.05
N GLY A 907 -3.83 -19.33 7.23
CA GLY A 907 -3.17 -19.60 8.50
C GLY A 907 -3.08 -21.08 8.88
N HIS A 908 -3.67 -21.99 8.10
CA HIS A 908 -3.53 -23.43 8.33
C HIS A 908 -2.08 -23.88 8.08
N THR A 909 -1.58 -24.82 8.88
CA THR A 909 -0.27 -25.44 8.70
C THR A 909 -0.38 -26.96 8.73
N GLN A 910 0.34 -27.65 7.85
CA GLN A 910 0.36 -29.11 7.76
C GLN A 910 1.79 -29.63 7.74
N LYS A 911 2.12 -30.51 8.68
CA LYS A 911 3.46 -31.13 8.79
C LYS A 911 3.43 -32.60 8.39
N ILE A 912 4.33 -33.01 7.51
CA ILE A 912 4.36 -34.32 6.86
C ILE A 912 5.76 -34.90 7.01
N ALA A 913 5.87 -36.13 7.54
CA ALA A 913 7.14 -36.82 7.67
C ALA A 913 7.47 -37.61 6.39
N VAL A 914 8.72 -37.55 5.95
CA VAL A 914 9.23 -38.27 4.77
C VAL A 914 10.62 -38.86 5.05
N THR A 915 11.00 -39.88 4.29
CA THR A 915 12.36 -40.47 4.35
C THR A 915 13.06 -40.20 3.03
N LEU A 916 14.23 -39.57 3.11
CA LEU A 916 15.04 -39.22 1.95
C LEU A 916 16.05 -40.35 1.68
N PRO A 917 16.13 -40.87 0.44
CA PRO A 917 17.09 -41.92 0.10
C PRO A 917 18.54 -41.40 0.22
N ALA A 918 19.49 -42.30 0.49
CA ALA A 918 20.92 -42.00 0.44
C ALA A 918 21.35 -41.72 -1.01
N LEU A 919 22.22 -40.74 -1.24
CA LEU A 919 22.75 -40.37 -2.57
C LEU A 919 21.66 -40.28 -3.65
N GLY A 920 20.54 -39.63 -3.31
CA GLY A 920 19.33 -39.63 -4.15
C GLY A 920 18.40 -38.45 -3.90
N GLN A 921 17.23 -38.53 -4.52
CA GLN A 921 16.20 -37.48 -4.51
C GLN A 921 14.87 -38.00 -3.99
N TYR A 922 14.07 -37.12 -3.42
CA TYR A 922 12.67 -37.36 -3.08
C TYR A 922 11.79 -36.28 -3.72
N TYR A 923 10.76 -36.69 -4.47
CA TYR A 923 9.78 -35.78 -5.08
C TYR A 923 8.50 -35.82 -4.26
N PHE A 924 8.20 -34.72 -3.59
CA PHE A 924 6.97 -34.56 -2.83
C PHE A 924 5.94 -33.78 -3.66
N ASP A 925 4.78 -34.39 -3.91
CA ASP A 925 3.66 -33.76 -4.61
C ASP A 925 2.84 -32.89 -3.66
N VAL A 926 2.98 -31.57 -3.81
CA VAL A 926 2.32 -30.60 -2.92
C VAL A 926 0.81 -30.57 -3.18
N ASN A 927 0.36 -30.82 -4.42
CA ASN A 927 -1.06 -30.86 -4.78
C ASN A 927 -1.81 -32.06 -4.18
N GLN A 928 -1.12 -33.15 -3.85
CA GLN A 928 -1.73 -34.27 -3.12
C GLN A 928 -1.93 -33.97 -1.63
N ALA A 929 -1.19 -33.01 -1.09
CA ALA A 929 -1.22 -32.68 0.32
C ALA A 929 -2.36 -31.72 0.72
N LYS A 930 -3.12 -31.17 -0.24
CA LYS A 930 -4.17 -30.12 -0.09
C LYS A 930 -4.80 -30.03 1.30
N ALA A 931 -4.91 -28.79 1.79
CA ALA A 931 -5.54 -28.45 3.07
C ALA A 931 -6.88 -29.20 3.22
N GLN A 932 -6.92 -30.14 4.16
CA GLN A 932 -8.18 -30.78 4.53
C GLN A 932 -9.09 -29.68 5.10
N PRO A 933 -10.38 -29.61 4.71
CA PRO A 933 -11.32 -28.58 5.22
C PRO A 933 -11.61 -28.70 6.73
N ASN A 934 -11.07 -29.72 7.40
CA ASN A 934 -11.24 -29.97 8.83
C ASN A 934 -9.91 -29.71 9.55
N GLY A 935 -9.78 -28.53 10.18
CA GLY A 935 -8.60 -28.11 10.95
C GLY A 935 -8.80 -26.74 11.63
N THR A 936 -7.82 -26.32 12.44
CA THR A 936 -7.75 -24.96 13.01
C THR A 936 -6.96 -24.05 12.07
N CYS A 937 -7.50 -22.87 11.75
CA CYS A 937 -6.90 -21.85 10.90
C CYS A 937 -7.39 -20.46 11.36
N ASP A 938 -6.96 -19.37 10.71
CA ASP A 938 -7.25 -17.99 11.15
C ASP A 938 -8.76 -17.66 11.13
N THR A 939 -9.53 -18.31 10.25
CA THR A 939 -10.98 -18.14 10.12
C THR A 939 -11.68 -19.46 10.37
N THR A 940 -12.65 -19.53 11.29
CA THR A 940 -13.43 -20.76 11.50
C THR A 940 -14.85 -20.59 10.96
N PRO A 941 -15.32 -21.42 10.01
CA PRO A 941 -14.64 -22.57 9.38
C PRO A 941 -13.53 -22.16 8.40
N CYS A 942 -12.58 -23.07 8.14
CA CYS A 942 -11.45 -22.78 7.25
C CYS A 942 -11.90 -22.48 5.83
N GLN A 943 -11.54 -21.28 5.35
CA GLN A 943 -11.71 -20.93 3.96
C GLN A 943 -10.71 -21.71 3.10
N PRO A 944 -11.14 -22.31 1.97
CA PRO A 944 -10.22 -22.90 1.01
C PRO A 944 -9.20 -21.88 0.53
N THR A 945 -7.95 -22.30 0.37
CA THR A 945 -6.92 -21.51 -0.28
C THR A 945 -6.02 -22.42 -1.08
N ASP A 946 -5.59 -21.92 -2.23
CA ASP A 946 -4.71 -22.64 -3.14
C ASP A 946 -3.25 -22.21 -2.96
N THR A 947 -2.99 -21.08 -2.28
CA THR A 947 -1.62 -20.59 -2.08
C THR A 947 -0.96 -21.25 -0.88
N VAL A 948 0.31 -21.64 -1.01
CA VAL A 948 1.02 -22.43 0.00
C VAL A 948 2.50 -22.08 0.01
N SER A 949 3.06 -21.80 1.18
CA SER A 949 4.51 -21.71 1.44
C SER A 949 5.00 -23.01 2.07
N ALA A 950 6.31 -23.25 2.07
CA ALA A 950 6.86 -24.48 2.59
C ALA A 950 8.15 -24.29 3.42
N GLU A 951 8.31 -25.15 4.43
CA GLU A 951 9.57 -25.39 5.14
C GLU A 951 9.93 -26.88 5.03
N VAL A 952 11.16 -27.19 4.60
CA VAL A 952 11.70 -28.56 4.55
C VAL A 952 12.83 -28.68 5.58
N SER A 953 12.61 -29.51 6.59
CA SER A 953 13.59 -29.80 7.65
C SER A 953 14.06 -31.24 7.59
N ALA A 954 15.35 -31.51 7.84
CA ALA A 954 15.91 -32.86 7.86
C ALA A 954 16.97 -33.05 8.98
N ASP A 955 17.16 -34.30 9.40
CA ASP A 955 18.22 -34.67 10.36
C ASP A 955 19.63 -34.73 9.74
N ALA A 956 19.71 -34.76 8.41
CA ALA A 956 20.93 -34.62 7.62
C ALA A 956 20.91 -33.32 6.80
N SER A 957 22.10 -32.89 6.33
CA SER A 957 22.17 -31.76 5.39
C SER A 957 21.69 -32.18 4.01
N ILE A 958 20.78 -31.41 3.46
CA ILE A 958 20.07 -31.64 2.19
C ILE A 958 20.14 -30.39 1.33
N VAL A 959 19.62 -30.48 0.12
CA VAL A 959 19.24 -29.32 -0.70
C VAL A 959 17.81 -29.53 -1.17
N ALA A 960 16.97 -28.51 -1.04
CA ALA A 960 15.59 -28.55 -1.45
C ALA A 960 15.31 -27.49 -2.53
N GLU A 961 14.47 -27.85 -3.49
CA GLU A 961 14.04 -26.98 -4.58
C GLU A 961 12.55 -27.14 -4.82
N ARG A 962 11.87 -26.03 -5.13
CA ARG A 962 10.49 -26.04 -5.61
C ARG A 962 10.48 -26.06 -7.12
N MET A 963 9.62 -26.90 -7.69
CA MET A 963 9.30 -26.94 -9.11
C MET A 963 7.80 -26.71 -9.30
N MET A 964 7.40 -25.83 -10.21
CA MET A 964 5.99 -25.62 -10.53
C MET A 964 5.74 -25.65 -12.03
N TYR A 965 4.76 -26.44 -12.42
CA TYR A 965 4.25 -26.52 -13.78
C TYR A 965 2.86 -25.91 -13.82
N PHE A 966 2.58 -25.13 -14.86
CA PHE A 966 1.30 -24.43 -14.90
C PHE A 966 0.79 -24.19 -16.31
N ARG A 967 -0.54 -24.02 -16.36
CA ARG A 967 -1.24 -23.40 -17.47
C ARG A 967 -2.07 -22.24 -16.94
N TYR A 968 -1.56 -21.03 -17.13
CA TYR A 968 -2.00 -19.83 -16.42
C TYR A 968 -2.66 -18.79 -17.34
N GLY A 969 -3.54 -17.98 -16.76
CA GLY A 969 -4.19 -16.85 -17.44
C GLY A 969 -5.29 -17.24 -18.45
N LYS A 970 -6.02 -16.23 -18.93
CA LYS A 970 -7.16 -16.42 -19.86
C LYS A 970 -6.76 -17.04 -21.20
N GLN A 971 -5.53 -16.79 -21.65
CA GLN A 971 -4.99 -17.37 -22.88
C GLN A 971 -4.25 -18.69 -22.64
N ALA A 972 -4.27 -19.22 -21.41
CA ALA A 972 -3.74 -20.52 -21.05
C ALA A 972 -2.26 -20.72 -21.43
N TYR A 973 -1.42 -19.75 -21.08
CA TYR A 973 0.03 -19.84 -21.30
C TYR A 973 0.59 -21.02 -20.51
N THR A 974 1.37 -21.88 -21.14
CA THR A 974 2.05 -22.98 -20.45
C THR A 974 3.40 -22.50 -19.93
N GLY A 975 3.84 -23.02 -18.78
CA GLY A 975 5.16 -22.70 -18.29
C GLY A 975 5.63 -23.60 -17.16
N PHE A 976 6.83 -23.29 -16.71
CA PHE A 976 7.58 -24.00 -15.69
C PHE A 976 8.41 -22.97 -14.91
N THR A 977 8.35 -23.01 -13.58
CA THR A 977 9.26 -22.25 -12.69
C THR A 977 9.99 -23.20 -11.75
N GLU A 978 11.17 -22.78 -11.28
CA GLU A 978 11.96 -23.53 -10.32
C GLU A 978 12.77 -22.58 -9.43
N THR A 979 12.90 -22.92 -8.15
CA THR A 979 13.65 -22.11 -7.18
C THR A 979 14.26 -23.00 -6.12
N ILE A 980 15.58 -22.95 -5.95
CA ILE A 980 16.24 -23.55 -4.79
C ILE A 980 15.84 -22.72 -3.56
N GLY A 981 15.41 -23.38 -2.48
CA GLY A 981 14.92 -22.69 -1.29
C GLY A 981 16.01 -21.87 -0.60
N GLU A 982 15.63 -21.09 0.39
CA GLU A 982 16.59 -20.38 1.23
C GLU A 982 16.88 -21.19 2.50
N PRO A 983 18.15 -21.41 2.89
CA PRO A 983 18.45 -21.98 4.19
C PRO A 983 17.81 -21.13 5.31
N ALA A 984 17.09 -21.74 6.26
CA ALA A 984 16.36 -20.98 7.29
C ALA A 984 17.28 -20.09 8.17
N ALA A 985 18.55 -20.48 8.32
CA ALA A 985 19.55 -19.69 9.01
C ALA A 985 19.96 -18.41 8.23
N ALA A 986 19.75 -18.40 6.92
CA ALA A 986 20.00 -17.28 6.02
C ALA A 986 18.84 -16.28 5.98
N ALA A 987 17.59 -16.70 6.25
CA ALA A 987 16.42 -15.80 6.21
C ALA A 987 16.70 -14.40 6.80
N HIS A 988 16.38 -13.39 6.01
CA HIS A 988 16.89 -12.02 6.14
C HIS A 988 15.80 -11.04 6.56
N SER A 989 16.25 -9.84 6.95
CA SER A 989 15.36 -8.72 7.25
C SER A 989 15.05 -7.88 6.03
N VAL A 990 15.88 -7.99 4.97
CA VAL A 990 15.75 -7.20 3.75
C VAL A 990 16.04 -8.07 2.54
N TYR A 991 15.22 -7.95 1.50
CA TYR A 991 15.40 -8.57 0.19
C TYR A 991 15.33 -7.52 -0.93
N ALA A 992 15.99 -7.78 -2.05
CA ALA A 992 15.87 -6.94 -3.24
C ALA A 992 15.88 -7.76 -4.53
N PHE A 993 15.20 -7.21 -5.54
CA PHE A 993 14.98 -7.80 -6.87
C PHE A 993 15.14 -6.69 -7.92
N ALA A 994 16.01 -6.89 -8.91
CA ALA A 994 16.27 -5.99 -10.02
C ALA A 994 15.30 -6.18 -11.21
N GLU A 995 14.61 -7.33 -11.29
CA GLU A 995 13.66 -7.65 -12.36
C GLU A 995 12.20 -7.40 -11.97
N GLY A 996 11.42 -7.06 -13.00
CA GLY A 996 9.97 -7.08 -12.93
C GLY A 996 9.32 -6.24 -14.03
N TYR A 997 8.11 -6.60 -14.43
CA TYR A 997 7.41 -5.90 -15.51
C TYR A 997 5.88 -6.00 -15.39
N THR A 998 5.18 -4.88 -15.51
CA THR A 998 3.74 -4.79 -15.20
C THR A 998 2.84 -4.44 -16.38
N ALA A 999 3.39 -4.38 -17.60
CA ALA A 999 2.58 -4.09 -18.78
C ALA A 999 1.64 -5.25 -19.14
N ASN A 1000 0.73 -4.98 -20.07
CA ASN A 1000 -0.19 -5.99 -20.60
C ASN A 1000 0.58 -7.25 -21.03
N SER A 1001 0.06 -8.42 -20.64
CA SER A 1001 0.65 -9.76 -20.83
C SER A 1001 1.73 -10.19 -19.83
N PHE A 1002 1.97 -9.40 -18.78
CA PHE A 1002 2.79 -9.81 -17.62
C PHE A 1002 1.95 -9.75 -16.35
N GLN A 1003 2.12 -10.73 -15.46
CA GLN A 1003 1.55 -10.76 -14.13
C GLN A 1003 2.67 -10.97 -13.11
N GLU A 1004 2.99 -9.92 -12.38
CA GLU A 1004 4.07 -9.81 -11.41
C GLU A 1004 3.51 -9.94 -9.99
N TYR A 1005 4.08 -10.88 -9.24
CA TYR A 1005 3.68 -11.17 -7.87
C TYR A 1005 4.89 -11.17 -6.95
N LEU A 1006 4.74 -10.51 -5.80
CA LEU A 1006 5.66 -10.65 -4.68
C LEU A 1006 5.04 -11.58 -3.65
N THR A 1007 5.73 -12.65 -3.31
CA THR A 1007 5.32 -13.57 -2.24
C THR A 1007 6.26 -13.43 -1.06
N MET A 1008 5.67 -13.39 0.14
CA MET A 1008 6.41 -13.20 1.38
C MET A 1008 5.95 -14.19 2.42
N TYR A 1009 6.91 -14.76 3.14
CA TYR A 1009 6.67 -15.74 4.19
C TYR A 1009 7.36 -15.31 5.49
N ASN A 1010 6.60 -15.34 6.59
CA ASN A 1010 7.12 -15.11 7.92
C ASN A 1010 7.25 -16.47 8.66
N PRO A 1011 8.47 -17.04 8.76
CA PRO A 1011 8.71 -18.28 9.50
C PRO A 1011 8.66 -18.11 11.02
N CYS A 1012 8.61 -16.88 11.54
CA CYS A 1012 8.71 -16.59 12.96
C CYS A 1012 7.35 -16.69 13.69
N ALA A 1013 7.43 -16.82 15.02
CA ALA A 1013 6.27 -16.93 15.91
C ALA A 1013 5.63 -15.58 16.30
N TYR A 1014 6.04 -14.49 15.66
CA TYR A 1014 5.52 -13.14 15.87
C TYR A 1014 5.22 -12.48 14.53
N SER A 1015 4.24 -11.57 14.51
CA SER A 1015 3.90 -10.80 13.31
C SER A 1015 4.95 -9.73 13.02
N GLU A 1016 5.09 -9.39 11.74
CA GLU A 1016 6.10 -8.47 11.23
C GLU A 1016 5.49 -7.51 10.20
N ASN A 1017 5.84 -6.22 10.23
CA ASN A 1017 5.45 -5.29 9.17
C ASN A 1017 6.56 -5.21 8.14
N VAL A 1018 6.19 -5.38 6.88
CA VAL A 1018 7.13 -5.37 5.76
C VAL A 1018 6.79 -4.22 4.84
N GLU A 1019 7.76 -3.33 4.63
CA GLU A 1019 7.70 -2.28 3.63
C GLU A 1019 8.16 -2.83 2.28
N VAL A 1020 7.38 -2.57 1.23
CA VAL A 1020 7.73 -2.88 -0.15
C VAL A 1020 7.91 -1.56 -0.90
N THR A 1021 9.13 -1.30 -1.37
CA THR A 1021 9.46 -0.16 -2.21
C THR A 1021 9.64 -0.62 -3.66
N LEU A 1022 8.79 -0.14 -4.56
CA LEU A 1022 8.91 -0.35 -6.01
C LEU A 1022 9.68 0.80 -6.65
N PHE A 1023 10.57 0.47 -7.57
CA PHE A 1023 11.34 1.40 -8.38
C PHE A 1023 10.91 1.24 -9.84
N ALA A 1024 10.19 2.22 -10.36
CA ALA A 1024 9.73 2.24 -11.74
C ALA A 1024 10.27 3.50 -12.42
N ASN A 1025 11.42 3.36 -13.10
CA ASN A 1025 12.21 4.50 -13.59
C ASN A 1025 12.57 5.48 -12.45
N THR A 1026 12.02 6.70 -12.46
CA THR A 1026 12.19 7.71 -11.40
C THR A 1026 11.07 7.69 -10.36
N LEU A 1027 10.06 6.84 -10.52
CA LEU A 1027 8.95 6.69 -9.60
C LEU A 1027 9.35 5.74 -8.46
N LEU A 1028 9.12 6.20 -7.23
CA LEU A 1028 9.22 5.39 -6.03
C LEU A 1028 7.82 5.24 -5.45
N ILE A 1029 7.37 4.00 -5.30
CA ILE A 1029 6.06 3.67 -4.72
C ILE A 1029 6.29 2.80 -3.50
N GLN A 1030 5.60 3.13 -2.40
CA GLN A 1030 5.73 2.46 -1.11
C GLN A 1030 4.38 1.96 -0.59
N ARG A 1031 4.40 0.77 -0.01
CA ARG A 1031 3.26 0.06 0.58
C ARG A 1031 3.75 -0.86 1.69
N GLN A 1032 3.00 -0.91 2.78
CA GLN A 1032 3.27 -1.83 3.89
C GLN A 1032 2.34 -3.03 3.90
N VAL A 1033 2.88 -4.14 4.39
CA VAL A 1033 2.19 -5.42 4.56
C VAL A 1033 2.58 -6.04 5.91
N LEU A 1034 1.63 -6.15 6.84
CA LEU A 1034 1.77 -7.02 8.03
C LEU A 1034 1.74 -8.52 7.66
N LEU A 1035 2.87 -9.21 7.82
CA LEU A 1035 2.98 -10.66 7.81
C LEU A 1035 2.75 -11.21 9.22
N LYS A 1036 1.65 -11.90 9.46
CA LYS A 1036 1.41 -12.57 10.74
C LYS A 1036 2.46 -13.64 11.04
N ALA A 1037 2.58 -14.00 12.31
CA ALA A 1037 3.35 -15.16 12.74
C ALA A 1037 3.00 -16.41 11.90
N HIS A 1038 4.01 -17.14 11.42
CA HIS A 1038 3.85 -18.37 10.65
C HIS A 1038 2.89 -18.27 9.46
N SER A 1039 2.87 -17.14 8.78
CA SER A 1039 1.94 -16.86 7.69
C SER A 1039 2.66 -16.45 6.41
N ARG A 1040 1.92 -16.48 5.31
CA ARG A 1040 2.35 -15.98 4.01
C ARG A 1040 1.41 -14.91 3.46
N GLN A 1041 1.91 -14.09 2.56
CA GLN A 1041 1.13 -13.16 1.74
C GLN A 1041 1.61 -13.19 0.29
N THR A 1042 0.69 -12.97 -0.65
CA THR A 1042 1.00 -12.70 -2.06
C THR A 1042 0.46 -11.31 -2.40
N VAL A 1043 1.31 -10.47 -2.99
CA VAL A 1043 0.99 -9.13 -3.47
C VAL A 1043 0.93 -9.15 -4.99
N ASP A 1044 -0.16 -8.64 -5.57
CA ASP A 1044 -0.26 -8.36 -7.01
C ASP A 1044 0.38 -7.00 -7.32
N VAL A 1045 1.58 -7.02 -7.89
CA VAL A 1045 2.37 -5.81 -8.17
C VAL A 1045 1.77 -5.02 -9.34
N ASN A 1046 1.11 -5.68 -10.29
CA ASN A 1046 0.41 -4.98 -11.38
C ASN A 1046 -0.71 -4.10 -10.83
N SER A 1047 -1.43 -4.54 -9.80
CA SER A 1047 -2.50 -3.75 -9.18
C SER A 1047 -1.99 -2.47 -8.53
N TRP A 1048 -0.73 -2.45 -8.09
CA TRP A 1048 -0.10 -1.29 -7.45
C TRP A 1048 0.50 -0.32 -8.45
N LEU A 1049 1.23 -0.83 -9.45
CA LEU A 1049 2.00 -0.01 -10.40
C LEU A 1049 1.23 0.28 -11.69
N GLY A 1050 0.43 -0.67 -12.18
CA GLY A 1050 -0.25 -0.59 -13.48
C GLY A 1050 -1.09 0.68 -13.65
N PRO A 1051 -2.00 1.03 -12.71
CA PRO A 1051 -2.78 2.26 -12.79
C PRO A 1051 -1.92 3.52 -12.83
N ILE A 1052 -0.82 3.56 -12.08
CA ILE A 1052 0.10 4.72 -12.01
C ILE A 1052 0.81 4.92 -13.37
N VAL A 1053 1.31 3.84 -13.94
CA VAL A 1053 2.08 3.90 -15.20
C VAL A 1053 1.19 4.20 -16.40
N GLN A 1054 0.02 3.56 -16.48
CA GLN A 1054 -0.96 3.84 -17.54
C GLN A 1054 -1.36 5.31 -17.55
N ALA A 1055 -1.56 5.85 -16.35
CA ALA A 1055 -2.01 7.20 -16.17
C ALA A 1055 -0.90 8.19 -16.59
N ALA A 1056 0.38 7.94 -16.28
CA ALA A 1056 1.52 8.78 -16.69
C ALA A 1056 1.73 8.93 -18.21
N GLY A 1057 0.91 8.29 -19.05
CA GLY A 1057 0.78 8.59 -20.48
C GLY A 1057 2.00 8.23 -21.34
N SER A 1058 2.97 7.51 -20.79
CA SER A 1058 4.16 7.14 -21.54
C SER A 1058 3.82 6.13 -22.63
N LEU A 1059 4.14 6.49 -23.87
CA LEU A 1059 4.14 5.57 -25.02
C LEU A 1059 5.36 4.62 -25.02
N SER A 1060 6.30 4.79 -24.08
CA SER A 1060 7.44 3.87 -23.89
C SER A 1060 7.09 2.73 -22.93
N SER A 1061 7.69 1.56 -23.16
CA SER A 1061 7.60 0.38 -22.28
C SER A 1061 8.28 0.56 -20.92
N ASP A 1062 9.21 1.53 -20.81
CA ASP A 1062 10.12 1.66 -19.67
C ASP A 1062 9.48 1.86 -18.29
N PRO A 1063 8.38 2.63 -18.11
CA PRO A 1063 7.80 2.83 -16.80
C PRO A 1063 7.03 1.60 -16.29
N TYR A 1064 6.73 0.62 -17.14
CA TYR A 1064 6.17 -0.66 -16.69
C TYR A 1064 7.22 -1.60 -16.10
N ALA A 1065 8.52 -1.36 -16.40
CA ALA A 1065 9.61 -2.08 -15.77
C ALA A 1065 9.78 -1.63 -14.33
N THR A 1066 9.83 -2.60 -13.42
CA THR A 1066 9.93 -2.38 -11.99
C THR A 1066 11.06 -3.20 -11.40
N SER A 1067 11.61 -2.71 -10.30
CA SER A 1067 12.45 -3.48 -9.39
C SER A 1067 11.90 -3.24 -7.99
N MET A 1068 12.27 -4.04 -6.99
CA MET A 1068 11.68 -3.91 -5.67
C MET A 1068 12.65 -4.20 -4.52
N THR A 1069 12.40 -3.55 -3.40
CA THR A 1069 13.04 -3.83 -2.11
C THR A 1069 11.98 -4.15 -1.09
N VAL A 1070 12.21 -5.18 -0.30
CA VAL A 1070 11.31 -5.71 0.72
C VAL A 1070 12.06 -5.62 2.05
N GLN A 1071 11.55 -4.85 3.00
CA GLN A 1071 12.21 -4.57 4.28
C GLN A 1071 11.26 -4.84 5.43
N ALA A 1072 11.60 -5.79 6.29
CA ALA A 1072 10.95 -5.95 7.59
C ALA A 1072 11.33 -4.77 8.51
N LEU A 1073 10.34 -4.19 9.19
CA LEU A 1073 10.51 -2.99 10.02
C LEU A 1073 10.86 -3.32 11.47
N GLY A 1074 10.52 -4.54 11.92
CA GLY A 1074 10.82 -5.05 13.26
C GLY A 1074 12.30 -5.38 13.48
N ASN A 1075 12.78 -5.05 14.68
CA ASN A 1075 14.17 -5.32 15.07
C ASN A 1075 14.46 -6.83 15.13
N GLY A 1076 15.31 -7.33 14.23
CA GLY A 1076 15.73 -8.73 14.17
C GLY A 1076 14.71 -9.66 13.51
N ALA A 1077 13.75 -9.09 12.79
CA ALA A 1077 12.77 -9.79 11.98
C ALA A 1077 13.42 -10.63 10.89
N ARG A 1078 12.82 -11.78 10.59
CA ARG A 1078 13.23 -12.63 9.47
C ARG A 1078 12.00 -12.98 8.65
N VAL A 1079 12.06 -12.65 7.38
CA VAL A 1079 11.07 -13.02 6.37
C VAL A 1079 11.80 -13.74 5.23
N VAL A 1080 11.06 -14.34 4.32
CA VAL A 1080 11.56 -14.85 3.04
C VAL A 1080 10.71 -14.20 1.96
N ALA A 1081 11.34 -13.72 0.89
CA ALA A 1081 10.64 -13.09 -0.22
C ALA A 1081 11.03 -13.76 -1.55
N GLU A 1082 10.00 -14.10 -2.33
CA GLU A 1082 10.11 -14.68 -3.67
C GLU A 1082 9.31 -13.83 -4.67
N ARG A 1083 9.85 -13.66 -5.87
CA ARG A 1083 9.23 -12.88 -6.96
C ARG A 1083 8.83 -13.82 -8.09
N ALA A 1084 7.52 -13.97 -8.26
CA ALA A 1084 6.93 -14.77 -9.31
C ALA A 1084 6.39 -13.90 -10.43
N LEU A 1085 6.75 -14.21 -11.67
CA LEU A 1085 6.28 -13.49 -12.84
C LEU A 1085 5.78 -14.46 -13.90
N TYR A 1086 4.58 -14.24 -14.38
CA TYR A 1086 3.96 -15.00 -15.47
C TYR A 1086 3.84 -14.10 -16.70
N PHE A 1087 4.19 -14.59 -17.88
CA PHE A 1087 4.27 -13.72 -19.05
C PHE A 1087 3.89 -14.40 -20.36
N ASN A 1088 3.46 -13.56 -21.31
CA ASN A 1088 3.45 -13.82 -22.73
C ASN A 1088 4.09 -12.64 -23.46
N TYR A 1089 5.38 -12.79 -23.79
CA TYR A 1089 6.20 -11.75 -24.42
C TYR A 1089 6.54 -12.14 -25.85
N LEU A 1090 5.96 -11.44 -26.83
CA LEU A 1090 6.21 -11.66 -28.27
C LEU A 1090 6.07 -13.14 -28.70
N GLY A 1091 5.18 -13.89 -28.05
CA GLY A 1091 4.95 -15.32 -28.31
C GLY A 1091 5.78 -16.28 -27.46
N SER A 1092 6.74 -15.78 -26.68
CA SER A 1092 7.40 -16.55 -25.61
C SER A 1092 6.52 -16.55 -24.37
N GLN A 1093 6.12 -17.74 -23.94
CA GLN A 1093 5.17 -17.95 -22.84
C GLN A 1093 5.86 -18.68 -21.69
N GLY A 1094 5.61 -18.26 -20.46
CA GLY A 1094 6.19 -18.94 -19.32
C GLY A 1094 6.03 -18.16 -18.03
N GLY A 1095 6.95 -18.44 -17.12
CA GLY A 1095 7.05 -17.73 -15.86
C GLY A 1095 8.41 -17.93 -15.24
N THR A 1096 8.70 -17.11 -14.24
CA THR A 1096 9.95 -17.14 -13.47
C THR A 1096 9.61 -17.05 -12.00
N ASP A 1097 10.42 -17.67 -11.16
CA ASP A 1097 10.41 -17.47 -9.72
C ASP A 1097 11.86 -17.35 -9.25
N VAL A 1098 12.11 -16.45 -8.29
CA VAL A 1098 13.42 -16.19 -7.72
C VAL A 1098 13.28 -15.82 -6.25
N ILE A 1099 14.15 -16.36 -5.38
CA ILE A 1099 14.37 -15.80 -4.05
C ILE A 1099 15.22 -14.53 -4.19
N GLY A 1100 14.79 -13.46 -3.51
CA GLY A 1100 15.50 -12.18 -3.57
C GLY A 1100 16.90 -12.25 -2.97
N TYR A 1101 17.76 -11.30 -3.32
CA TYR A 1101 19.06 -11.19 -2.66
C TYR A 1101 18.83 -10.59 -1.28
N GLY A 1102 19.32 -11.23 -0.22
CA GLY A 1102 19.02 -10.84 1.16
C GLY A 1102 20.22 -10.34 1.99
N MET A 1103 19.93 -9.55 3.04
CA MET A 1103 20.87 -9.15 4.10
C MET A 1103 20.26 -9.19 5.52
#